data_AF-A0A4U0GP83-F1
#
_entry.id   AF-A0A4U0GP83-F1
#
_cell.length_a   1.000
_cell.length_b   1.000
_cell.length_c   1.000
_cell.angle_alpha   90.00
_cell.angle_beta   90.00
_cell.angle_gamma   90.00
#
_symmetry.space_group_name_H-M   'P 1'
#
loop_
_entity.id
_entity.type
_entity.pdbx_description
1 polymer ?
#
loop_
_entity_poly.entity_id
_entity_poly.type
_entity_poly.pdbx_seq_one_letter_code
_entity_poly.pdbx_strand_id
1 'polypeptide(L)'
;MKQFFLKFLLVCISNYLYAQSGRDDDFFLPSPTAYSFMKSNEMSTQLYNGLVDFEEKLMEVKQGNLSETISIKYNFGGVKVNEIPGWVGLSFNLKVGGVISRIIKGIPDDSGLGILNIGQEMLTEYNKVYPSDAIVKQVTKSEVDCHPDLFYVSAPGLSAKFVFDYQGNICFLNGEKIKLEYSRNYQITSFTLTNDNGIKYVFSTVEKSYFGKSIPEESYISSWYLTKIIDLNNEEINYHYTAETNRYRFKETAVTRQVHFRRGGNVNDFDLFKTDGIYSRDQVIYLNRITTKLHEIRFIFSDRDDIVYHPPRYSNLGAKEQKLDEIQLYDLNENILKKVRFQYRPSESRLMLSDIYQQSVQDQTEQLMFRFSYNSERFTSYGMFNGNPYASNSIDDWGYYNGINNGITRIPTVFSFFNNRYLYGADRSIIPSKVKACILEKIEYGTGGTVSFEHESNDYDPGDIEEGYESVYNEYSFFYEEGVFDTDPSTISFNLDVGTNVEIRKEIIPIGPNRSWLSGAVSQTSNLFLSAGDYTLQQIFQTNQLFNPGNSDIQTASGKISFTKRIKKDRMIGPGLRIKRIKWDYDGQISTKQYFYRLQGTNKSSGQLDSKPIYYAGFTGGVGASGFVMSSARLNERQDALPVGYSRVEEIMDDNSKIVYHYSNFSEASDQTASPLDDIDEKLLANISNAQSRGKVRKVEYFDALGRKIRSVNNDYSELPDWSETVVFLDLKSLFYKNLTSLYSDPQDLLPANIEVDFLILQKSAYQSRFVVLTKTTTSEYFNNNSEPLISTKEFLYGNSDDNQIRKIRSTNSKSDEVINYFTYPADYKLLNEGWVADLINSNNLSLPIETVTVNKSNNRELVTSGKYLEYYRNGKGILKNVFHLSQESPTNLTSFKFGNLTQGLTPPSAQNQQYGIDSRYRLFKNYLSYDDFLNPREVKVNAGATTIYLWGYGGQYPVAKIENATYAEVLLALGGGTIANNKINALNSPTVSDATIKTILDSLRNNVNMQKAQISSYTYRPLVGMTSMTDPRGITEYYEYDGFQRLKDVLDFEDNVLKNYRYHYRP
;
A
#
# COMPACT_ATOMS: atom_id res chain seq x y z
N MET A 1 77.76 -20.05 12.13
CA MET A 1 76.60 -20.75 11.57
C MET A 1 75.34 -20.64 12.47
N LYS A 2 75.04 -19.44 13.00
CA LYS A 2 73.83 -19.12 13.80
C LYS A 2 73.24 -17.74 13.48
N GLN A 3 73.68 -17.09 12.40
CA GLN A 3 73.20 -15.76 11.97
C GLN A 3 72.45 -15.77 10.62
N PHE A 4 72.24 -16.95 10.01
CA PHE A 4 71.51 -17.07 8.74
C PHE A 4 70.07 -17.58 8.89
N PHE A 5 69.66 -18.02 10.09
CA PHE A 5 68.30 -18.53 10.34
C PHE A 5 67.31 -17.46 10.85
N LEU A 6 67.80 -16.28 11.27
CA LEU A 6 66.94 -15.20 11.81
C LEU A 6 66.47 -14.19 10.74
N LYS A 7 67.04 -14.24 9.53
CA LYS A 7 66.64 -13.37 8.40
C LYS A 7 65.60 -14.00 7.46
N PHE A 8 65.29 -15.29 7.60
CA PHE A 8 64.25 -15.96 6.80
C PHE A 8 62.88 -16.03 7.53
N LEU A 9 62.83 -15.71 8.83
CA LEU A 9 61.58 -15.65 9.60
C LEU A 9 60.94 -14.24 9.63
N LEU A 10 61.60 -13.23 9.07
CA LEU A 10 61.16 -11.82 9.12
C LEU A 10 60.73 -11.25 7.75
N VAL A 11 60.60 -12.09 6.72
CA VAL A 11 60.11 -11.70 5.37
C VAL A 11 58.78 -12.40 5.01
N CYS A 12 58.21 -13.21 5.91
CA CYS A 12 56.90 -13.85 5.73
C CYS A 12 55.75 -13.15 6.47
N ILE A 13 55.92 -11.89 6.88
CA ILE A 13 54.81 -11.03 7.31
C ILE A 13 54.75 -9.86 6.33
N SER A 14 54.44 -10.17 5.06
CA SER A 14 53.78 -9.19 4.22
C SER A 14 52.36 -9.05 4.74
N ASN A 15 51.99 -7.82 5.04
CA ASN A 15 50.71 -7.41 5.58
C ASN A 15 49.54 -8.00 4.79
N TYR A 16 48.95 -9.09 5.29
CA TYR A 16 47.53 -9.35 5.19
C TYR A 16 46.91 -9.07 6.56
N LEU A 17 46.95 -7.81 6.99
CA LEU A 17 45.99 -7.32 7.95
C LEU A 17 44.69 -7.15 7.19
N TYR A 18 43.81 -8.14 7.28
CA TYR A 18 42.41 -7.98 6.91
C TYR A 18 41.85 -6.84 7.77
N ALA A 19 41.52 -5.72 7.14
CA ALA A 19 40.61 -4.77 7.72
C ALA A 19 39.28 -5.49 7.95
N GLN A 20 38.94 -5.79 9.20
CA GLN A 20 37.56 -6.16 9.53
C GLN A 20 36.73 -4.88 9.40
N SER A 21 36.05 -4.75 8.26
CA SER A 21 35.13 -3.65 8.02
C SER A 21 33.89 -3.86 8.88
N GLY A 22 33.58 -2.92 9.79
CA GLY A 22 32.25 -2.82 10.39
C GLY A 22 31.17 -2.80 9.31
N ARG A 23 30.03 -3.44 9.60
CA ARG A 23 28.89 -3.52 8.68
C ARG A 23 28.18 -2.16 8.74
N ASP A 24 28.11 -1.48 7.60
CA ASP A 24 27.27 -0.29 7.47
C ASP A 24 25.80 -0.74 7.47
N ASP A 25 24.85 0.11 7.87
CA ASP A 25 23.42 -0.23 8.01
C ASP A 25 22.87 -0.97 6.77
N ASP A 26 22.89 -2.30 6.83
CA ASP A 26 22.41 -3.11 5.74
C ASP A 26 20.94 -3.44 6.01
N PHE A 27 20.06 -2.62 5.47
CA PHE A 27 18.66 -2.98 5.34
C PHE A 27 18.49 -3.95 4.19
N PHE A 28 17.87 -5.10 4.46
CA PHE A 28 17.64 -6.09 3.41
C PHE A 28 16.17 -6.15 3.03
N LEU A 29 15.87 -5.73 1.81
CA LEU A 29 14.56 -5.90 1.20
C LEU A 29 14.38 -7.34 0.71
N PRO A 30 13.16 -7.90 0.81
CA PRO A 30 12.86 -9.23 0.27
C PRO A 30 12.97 -9.24 -1.26
N SER A 31 12.84 -10.41 -1.89
CA SER A 31 12.92 -10.49 -3.35
C SER A 31 11.90 -9.58 -4.03
N PRO A 32 12.16 -9.06 -5.24
CA PRO A 32 11.22 -8.20 -5.96
C PRO A 32 9.84 -8.82 -6.14
N THR A 33 9.74 -10.15 -6.28
CA THR A 33 8.46 -10.86 -6.32
C THR A 33 7.72 -10.70 -5.00
N ALA A 34 8.37 -10.94 -3.85
CA ALA A 34 7.75 -10.75 -2.54
C ALA A 34 7.48 -9.27 -2.21
N TYR A 35 8.43 -8.39 -2.53
CA TYR A 35 8.30 -6.94 -2.37
C TYR A 35 7.16 -6.35 -3.20
N SER A 36 6.84 -6.94 -4.35
CA SER A 36 5.74 -6.46 -5.19
C SER A 36 4.37 -6.73 -4.56
N PHE A 37 4.21 -7.85 -3.82
CA PHE A 37 3.04 -8.08 -2.95
C PHE A 37 2.97 -7.02 -1.85
N MET A 38 4.09 -6.70 -1.19
CA MET A 38 4.13 -5.63 -0.18
C MET A 38 3.70 -4.28 -0.76
N LYS A 39 4.31 -3.87 -1.89
CA LYS A 39 3.99 -2.62 -2.61
C LYS A 39 2.52 -2.57 -3.02
N SER A 40 1.94 -3.70 -3.42
CA SER A 40 0.53 -3.79 -3.83
C SER A 40 -0.45 -3.54 -2.67
N ASN A 41 -0.09 -3.95 -1.46
CA ASN A 41 -0.88 -3.72 -0.24
C ASN A 41 -0.76 -2.27 0.24
N GLU A 42 0.43 -1.67 0.16
CA GLU A 42 0.64 -0.27 0.56
C GLU A 42 0.06 0.74 -0.43
N MET A 43 0.01 0.38 -1.71
CA MET A 43 -0.52 1.23 -2.79
C MET A 43 -1.98 0.90 -3.12
N SER A 44 -2.81 0.70 -2.09
CA SER A 44 -4.27 0.79 -2.28
C SER A 44 -4.63 2.17 -2.85
N THR A 45 -5.61 2.22 -3.72
CA THR A 45 -5.78 3.31 -4.70
C THR A 45 -6.59 4.45 -4.15
N GLN A 46 -5.95 5.09 -3.18
CA GLN A 46 -6.41 6.27 -2.50
C GLN A 46 -5.73 7.48 -3.13
N LEU A 47 -6.51 8.42 -3.67
CA LEU A 47 -5.98 9.65 -4.29
C LEU A 47 -5.10 10.50 -3.35
N TYR A 48 -5.11 10.21 -2.05
CA TYR A 48 -4.19 10.75 -1.06
C TYR A 48 -2.72 10.71 -1.51
N ASN A 49 -2.28 9.71 -2.26
CA ASN A 49 -0.90 9.63 -2.77
C ASN A 49 -0.79 9.93 -4.27
N GLY A 50 -1.88 10.41 -4.89
CA GLY A 50 -1.93 10.71 -6.31
C GLY A 50 -2.03 9.49 -7.24
N LEU A 51 -2.23 8.28 -6.71
CA LEU A 51 -2.31 7.05 -7.51
C LEU A 51 -3.76 6.66 -7.86
N VAL A 52 -3.89 5.81 -8.87
CA VAL A 52 -5.16 5.20 -9.35
C VAL A 52 -5.00 3.69 -9.47
N ASP A 53 -6.11 2.94 -9.50
CA ASP A 53 -6.07 1.47 -9.67
C ASP A 53 -6.33 1.04 -11.09
N PHE A 54 -5.62 -0.02 -11.44
CA PHE A 54 -6.01 -0.93 -12.50
C PHE A 54 -5.86 -2.33 -11.93
N GLU A 55 -6.97 -2.99 -11.64
CA GLU A 55 -7.03 -4.39 -11.24
C GLU A 55 -8.11 -5.10 -12.03
N GLU A 56 -7.72 -6.09 -12.84
CA GLU A 56 -8.65 -6.83 -13.70
C GLU A 56 -8.60 -8.34 -13.39
N LYS A 57 -9.76 -8.93 -13.20
CA LYS A 57 -9.90 -10.36 -12.90
C LYS A 57 -9.65 -11.20 -14.16
N LEU A 58 -8.74 -12.16 -14.07
CA LEU A 58 -8.46 -13.12 -15.14
C LEU A 58 -9.18 -14.45 -14.91
N MET A 59 -9.20 -14.94 -13.66
CA MET A 59 -9.74 -16.26 -13.29
C MET A 59 -10.18 -16.29 -11.82
N GLU A 60 -11.07 -17.22 -11.48
CA GLU A 60 -11.39 -17.56 -10.08
C GLU A 60 -11.63 -19.06 -9.96
N VAL A 61 -11.20 -19.63 -8.83
CA VAL A 61 -11.54 -20.99 -8.41
C VAL A 61 -12.16 -20.95 -7.02
N LYS A 62 -13.14 -21.82 -6.79
CA LYS A 62 -13.84 -21.95 -5.49
C LYS A 62 -13.71 -23.37 -4.95
N GLN A 63 -13.61 -23.50 -3.64
CA GLN A 63 -13.59 -24.77 -2.93
C GLN A 63 -14.21 -24.61 -1.54
N GLY A 64 -15.38 -25.21 -1.30
CA GLY A 64 -16.13 -24.97 -0.06
C GLY A 64 -16.45 -23.47 0.13
N ASN A 65 -16.11 -22.93 1.29
CA ASN A 65 -16.23 -21.50 1.58
C ASN A 65 -15.03 -20.65 1.11
N LEU A 66 -14.04 -21.28 0.45
CA LEU A 66 -12.83 -20.63 -0.05
C LEU A 66 -13.02 -20.19 -1.50
N SER A 67 -12.45 -19.02 -1.83
CA SER A 67 -12.31 -18.54 -3.20
C SER A 67 -10.90 -17.98 -3.39
N GLU A 68 -10.27 -18.36 -4.50
CA GLU A 68 -9.03 -17.76 -4.97
C GLU A 68 -9.28 -17.07 -6.31
N THR A 69 -9.12 -15.75 -6.34
CA THR A 69 -9.28 -14.93 -7.54
C THR A 69 -7.91 -14.49 -8.03
N ILE A 70 -7.61 -14.80 -9.29
CA ILE A 70 -6.39 -14.39 -9.99
C ILE A 70 -6.70 -13.11 -10.78
N SER A 71 -6.09 -11.99 -10.38
CA SER A 71 -6.22 -10.70 -11.06
C SER A 71 -4.86 -10.13 -11.45
N ILE A 72 -4.82 -9.31 -12.51
CA ILE A 72 -3.66 -8.53 -12.89
C ILE A 72 -3.81 -7.09 -12.39
N LYS A 73 -2.75 -6.55 -11.79
CA LYS A 73 -2.70 -5.20 -11.23
C LYS A 73 -1.52 -4.41 -11.78
N TYR A 74 -1.70 -3.11 -12.06
CA TYR A 74 -0.61 -2.20 -12.45
C TYR A 74 -0.36 -1.09 -11.42
N ASN A 75 0.89 -0.66 -11.28
CA ASN A 75 1.30 0.38 -10.35
C ASN A 75 1.70 1.68 -11.05
N PHE A 76 0.95 2.77 -10.80
CA PHE A 76 1.13 4.06 -11.47
C PHE A 76 2.09 5.04 -10.77
N GLY A 77 2.78 4.63 -9.69
CA GLY A 77 3.65 5.53 -8.90
C GLY A 77 4.99 5.92 -9.52
N GLY A 78 5.17 5.65 -10.81
CA GLY A 78 6.43 5.77 -11.54
C GLY A 78 7.36 4.56 -11.33
N VAL A 79 8.30 4.40 -12.25
CA VAL A 79 9.26 3.29 -12.25
C VAL A 79 10.60 3.75 -11.69
N LYS A 80 11.09 3.11 -10.61
CA LYS A 80 12.43 3.38 -10.09
C LYS A 80 13.51 2.72 -10.96
N VAL A 81 14.69 3.32 -11.02
CA VAL A 81 15.81 2.78 -11.82
C VAL A 81 16.22 1.39 -11.33
N ASN A 82 16.18 1.14 -10.03
CA ASN A 82 16.49 -0.17 -9.44
C ASN A 82 15.31 -1.16 -9.41
N GLU A 83 14.15 -0.82 -10.00
CA GLU A 83 13.00 -1.73 -10.05
C GLU A 83 13.26 -2.86 -11.06
N ILE A 84 13.32 -4.10 -10.56
CA ILE A 84 13.45 -5.32 -11.35
C ILE A 84 12.04 -5.83 -11.67
N PRO A 85 11.67 -6.02 -12.96
CA PRO A 85 10.38 -6.60 -13.34
C PRO A 85 10.18 -7.98 -12.72
N GLY A 86 8.98 -8.26 -12.24
CA GLY A 86 8.55 -9.63 -11.94
C GLY A 86 8.27 -10.43 -13.22
N TRP A 87 7.90 -11.69 -13.04
CA TRP A 87 7.45 -12.63 -14.08
C TRP A 87 6.31 -12.18 -15.01
N VAL A 88 5.53 -11.14 -14.65
CA VAL A 88 4.44 -10.58 -15.48
C VAL A 88 4.87 -9.34 -16.25
N GLY A 89 6.00 -8.71 -15.86
CA GLY A 89 6.49 -7.48 -16.47
C GLY A 89 6.60 -6.31 -15.49
N LEU A 90 7.22 -5.23 -15.97
CA LEU A 90 7.58 -4.04 -15.21
C LEU A 90 6.34 -3.37 -14.59
N SER A 91 6.36 -3.19 -13.27
CA SER A 91 5.28 -2.60 -12.47
C SER A 91 3.90 -3.32 -12.54
N PHE A 92 3.82 -4.47 -13.21
CA PHE A 92 2.68 -5.38 -13.18
C PHE A 92 2.80 -6.41 -12.07
N ASN A 93 1.67 -6.76 -11.46
CA ASN A 93 1.55 -7.76 -10.42
C ASN A 93 0.42 -8.72 -10.75
N LEU A 94 0.67 -10.02 -10.58
CA LEU A 94 -0.40 -11.02 -10.56
C LEU A 94 -0.80 -11.24 -9.11
N LYS A 95 -2.01 -10.81 -8.74
CA LYS A 95 -2.54 -10.99 -7.41
C LYS A 95 -3.10 -12.40 -7.31
N VAL A 96 -2.26 -13.30 -6.81
CA VAL A 96 -2.56 -14.72 -6.60
C VAL A 96 -1.70 -15.29 -5.47
N GLY A 97 -2.29 -16.18 -4.67
CA GLY A 97 -1.62 -16.81 -3.53
C GLY A 97 -1.30 -15.81 -2.43
N GLY A 98 -0.22 -16.06 -1.71
CA GLY A 98 0.18 -15.19 -0.61
C GLY A 98 1.64 -15.37 -0.21
N VAL A 99 2.16 -14.38 0.49
CA VAL A 99 3.52 -14.34 1.01
C VAL A 99 3.56 -13.60 2.34
N ILE A 100 4.34 -14.13 3.28
CA ILE A 100 4.87 -13.36 4.39
C ILE A 100 6.30 -13.02 4.02
N SER A 101 6.67 -11.74 4.06
CA SER A 101 8.02 -11.28 3.74
C SER A 101 8.52 -10.36 4.83
N ARG A 102 9.82 -10.36 5.07
CA ARG A 102 10.45 -9.47 6.06
C ARG A 102 11.42 -8.49 5.43
N ILE A 103 11.49 -7.32 6.04
CA ILE A 103 12.60 -6.37 5.90
C ILE A 103 13.51 -6.60 7.10
N ILE A 104 14.75 -7.00 6.85
CA ILE A 104 15.72 -7.18 7.92
C ILE A 104 16.39 -5.86 8.25
N LYS A 105 16.51 -5.58 9.55
CA LYS A 105 17.16 -4.38 10.07
C LYS A 105 18.38 -4.76 10.88
N GLY A 106 19.50 -5.02 10.20
CA GLY A 106 20.71 -5.54 10.81
C GLY A 106 20.79 -7.05 10.69
N ILE A 107 20.44 -7.77 11.76
CA ILE A 107 20.53 -9.24 11.83
C ILE A 107 19.11 -9.81 11.83
N PRO A 108 18.84 -10.96 11.16
CA PRO A 108 17.52 -11.58 11.22
C PRO A 108 17.07 -11.87 12.65
N ASP A 109 15.83 -11.49 13.01
CA ASP A 109 15.24 -11.66 14.36
C ASP A 109 15.36 -13.09 14.89
N ASP A 110 15.26 -14.07 13.99
CA ASP A 110 15.28 -15.50 14.28
C ASP A 110 16.69 -16.10 14.26
N SER A 111 17.74 -15.36 13.94
CA SER A 111 19.11 -15.88 13.97
C SER A 111 19.65 -16.04 15.40
N GLY A 112 20.79 -16.72 15.56
CA GLY A 112 21.45 -16.91 16.87
C GLY A 112 21.70 -15.63 17.67
N LEU A 113 21.84 -14.50 16.97
CA LEU A 113 22.14 -13.18 17.53
C LEU A 113 20.99 -12.18 17.32
N GLY A 114 19.84 -12.66 16.83
CA GLY A 114 18.62 -11.87 16.60
C GLY A 114 17.76 -11.73 17.84
N ILE A 115 16.80 -10.80 17.79
CA ILE A 115 15.92 -10.45 18.91
C ILE A 115 15.24 -11.65 19.59
N LEU A 116 14.86 -12.69 18.85
CA LEU A 116 14.22 -13.88 19.44
C LEU A 116 15.13 -14.71 20.35
N ASN A 117 16.44 -14.42 20.39
CA ASN A 117 17.39 -15.08 21.28
C ASN A 117 18.01 -14.13 22.31
N ILE A 118 18.28 -12.87 21.92
CA ILE A 118 18.98 -11.89 22.77
C ILE A 118 18.08 -10.74 23.27
N GLY A 119 16.79 -10.76 22.94
CA GLY A 119 15.88 -9.64 23.21
C GLY A 119 15.84 -9.20 24.68
N GLN A 120 15.93 -10.11 25.64
CA GLN A 120 15.94 -9.76 27.08
C GLN A 120 17.19 -8.96 27.49
N GLU A 121 18.35 -9.24 26.88
CA GLU A 121 19.57 -8.44 27.06
C GLU A 121 19.38 -7.06 26.46
N MET A 122 18.82 -6.97 25.26
CA MET A 122 18.54 -5.70 24.58
C MET A 122 17.52 -4.83 25.31
N LEU A 123 16.49 -5.42 25.90
CA LEU A 123 15.55 -4.71 26.77
C LEU A 123 16.25 -4.08 27.98
N THR A 124 17.25 -4.77 28.53
CA THR A 124 18.05 -4.25 29.64
C THR A 124 18.88 -3.05 29.20
N GLU A 125 19.51 -3.11 28.03
CA GLU A 125 20.26 -1.98 27.46
C GLU A 125 19.36 -0.80 27.09
N TYR A 126 18.19 -1.06 26.51
CA TYR A 126 17.19 -0.05 26.19
C TYR A 126 16.73 0.74 27.42
N ASN A 127 16.59 0.08 28.57
CA ASN A 127 16.13 0.73 29.81
C ASN A 127 17.20 1.59 30.49
N LYS A 128 18.47 1.52 30.06
CA LYS A 128 19.52 2.42 30.54
C LYS A 128 19.33 3.81 29.97
N VAL A 129 19.90 4.82 30.65
CA VAL A 129 19.95 6.19 30.09
C VAL A 129 20.75 6.20 28.79
N TYR A 130 21.91 5.51 28.78
CA TYR A 130 22.70 5.21 27.59
C TYR A 130 23.06 3.71 27.61
N PRO A 131 23.02 3.01 26.46
CA PRO A 131 23.49 1.63 26.39
C PRO A 131 24.99 1.55 26.66
N SER A 132 25.45 0.35 27.04
CA SER A 132 26.88 0.15 27.32
C SER A 132 27.73 0.27 26.04
N ASP A 133 28.95 0.80 26.18
CA ASP A 133 29.94 0.89 25.10
C ASP A 133 30.24 -0.49 24.46
N ALA A 134 30.17 -1.55 25.26
CA ALA A 134 30.31 -2.93 24.77
C ALA A 134 29.21 -3.31 23.76
N ILE A 135 27.94 -3.01 24.08
CA ILE A 135 26.80 -3.31 23.20
C ILE A 135 26.84 -2.45 21.95
N VAL A 136 27.16 -1.15 22.10
CA VAL A 136 27.35 -0.26 20.95
C VAL A 136 28.39 -0.84 19.98
N LYS A 137 29.53 -1.31 20.49
CA LYS A 137 30.58 -1.97 19.68
C LYS A 137 30.15 -3.30 19.07
N GLN A 138 29.33 -4.09 19.76
CA GLN A 138 28.84 -5.36 19.23
C GLN A 138 27.83 -5.15 18.11
N VAL A 139 26.91 -4.19 18.27
CA VAL A 139 25.93 -3.82 17.24
C VAL A 139 26.64 -3.31 15.98
N THR A 140 27.67 -2.45 16.10
CA THR A 140 28.42 -1.94 14.95
C THR A 140 29.23 -3.00 14.21
N LYS A 141 29.58 -4.08 14.91
CA LYS A 141 30.23 -5.26 14.35
C LYS A 141 29.24 -6.31 13.84
N SER A 142 27.93 -6.08 13.97
CA SER A 142 26.86 -7.05 13.69
C SER A 142 27.00 -8.35 14.47
N GLU A 143 27.44 -8.23 15.73
CA GLU A 143 27.52 -9.34 16.68
C GLU A 143 26.25 -9.43 17.54
N VAL A 144 25.42 -8.39 17.55
CA VAL A 144 24.18 -8.29 18.34
C VAL A 144 23.16 -7.50 17.53
N ASP A 145 21.93 -7.99 17.53
CA ASP A 145 20.78 -7.30 16.94
C ASP A 145 20.11 -6.35 17.95
N CYS A 146 19.71 -5.18 17.50
CA CYS A 146 19.02 -4.20 18.35
C CYS A 146 17.71 -3.70 17.76
N HIS A 147 17.41 -4.03 16.50
CA HIS A 147 16.28 -3.49 15.74
C HIS A 147 15.37 -4.62 15.23
N PRO A 148 14.09 -4.66 15.62
CA PRO A 148 13.19 -5.68 15.13
C PRO A 148 12.97 -5.64 13.61
N ASP A 149 13.00 -6.83 13.01
CA ASP A 149 12.62 -7.05 11.62
C ASP A 149 11.14 -6.69 11.42
N LEU A 150 10.83 -6.08 10.28
CA LEU A 150 9.45 -5.73 9.93
C LEU A 150 8.86 -6.78 8.99
N PHE A 151 7.83 -7.48 9.46
CA PHE A 151 7.14 -8.52 8.69
C PHE A 151 5.87 -7.96 8.05
N TYR A 152 5.63 -8.39 6.81
CA TYR A 152 4.46 -8.05 6.00
C TYR A 152 3.75 -9.33 5.60
N VAL A 153 2.44 -9.35 5.79
CA VAL A 153 1.55 -10.45 5.41
C VAL A 153 0.71 -9.98 4.23
N SER A 154 0.68 -10.78 3.16
CA SER A 154 -0.22 -10.61 2.03
C SER A 154 -0.79 -11.95 1.63
N ALA A 155 -2.10 -12.12 1.72
CA ALA A 155 -2.80 -13.31 1.26
C ALA A 155 -4.24 -12.95 0.83
N PRO A 156 -4.97 -13.87 0.19
CA PRO A 156 -6.34 -13.62 -0.26
C PRO A 156 -7.22 -13.27 0.94
N GLY A 157 -7.71 -12.02 0.99
CA GLY A 157 -8.52 -11.52 2.11
C GLY A 157 -7.76 -11.30 3.42
N LEU A 158 -6.42 -11.25 3.40
CA LEU A 158 -5.60 -11.10 4.60
C LEU A 158 -4.41 -10.16 4.36
N SER A 159 -4.27 -9.11 5.17
CA SER A 159 -3.11 -8.20 5.14
C SER A 159 -2.80 -7.69 6.54
N ALA A 160 -1.52 -7.76 6.93
CA ALA A 160 -1.05 -7.30 8.24
C ALA A 160 0.43 -6.95 8.21
N LYS A 161 0.87 -6.17 9.19
CA LYS A 161 2.28 -5.94 9.52
C LYS A 161 2.50 -6.28 10.97
N PHE A 162 3.62 -6.91 11.28
CA PHE A 162 3.97 -7.22 12.65
C PHE A 162 5.49 -7.20 12.86
N VAL A 163 5.88 -7.11 14.12
CA VAL A 163 7.27 -7.19 14.60
C VAL A 163 7.30 -8.11 15.82
N PHE A 164 8.49 -8.58 16.18
CA PHE A 164 8.70 -9.21 17.48
C PHE A 164 9.17 -8.17 18.50
N ASP A 165 8.60 -8.20 19.71
CA ASP A 165 9.15 -7.44 20.84
C ASP A 165 10.39 -8.14 21.42
N TYR A 166 11.06 -7.48 22.37
CA TYR A 166 12.24 -8.04 23.04
C TYR A 166 11.95 -9.26 23.92
N GLN A 167 10.68 -9.58 24.16
CA GLN A 167 10.23 -10.78 24.87
C GLN A 167 9.84 -11.91 23.90
N GLY A 168 9.90 -11.67 22.59
CA GLY A 168 9.53 -12.62 21.54
C GLY A 168 8.02 -12.71 21.29
N ASN A 169 7.22 -11.79 21.81
CA ASN A 169 5.80 -11.68 21.48
C ASN A 169 5.62 -11.02 20.12
N ILE A 170 4.54 -11.37 19.43
CA ILE A 170 4.18 -10.77 18.14
C ILE A 170 3.30 -9.55 18.40
N CYS A 171 3.73 -8.40 17.88
CA CYS A 171 2.99 -7.16 17.96
C CYS A 171 2.56 -6.73 16.56
N PHE A 172 1.26 -6.75 16.28
CA PHE A 172 0.70 -6.27 15.01
C PHE A 172 0.70 -4.74 14.97
N LEU A 173 1.28 -4.14 13.93
CA LEU A 173 1.37 -2.69 13.76
C LEU A 173 0.16 -2.10 13.04
N ASN A 174 -0.52 -2.93 12.24
CA ASN A 174 -1.77 -2.62 11.56
C ASN A 174 -2.53 -3.94 11.26
N GLY A 175 -3.81 -3.83 10.89
CA GLY A 175 -4.56 -4.95 10.32
C GLY A 175 -5.79 -5.35 11.12
N GLU A 176 -6.20 -6.60 10.96
CA GLU A 176 -7.31 -7.26 11.66
C GLU A 176 -6.75 -8.13 12.80
N LYS A 177 -7.61 -8.57 13.72
CA LYS A 177 -7.18 -9.53 14.76
C LYS A 177 -6.91 -10.88 14.11
N ILE A 178 -5.64 -11.21 13.99
CA ILE A 178 -5.16 -12.45 13.38
C ILE A 178 -4.47 -13.28 14.45
N LYS A 179 -4.89 -14.54 14.60
CA LYS A 179 -4.12 -15.49 15.41
C LYS A 179 -2.93 -15.95 14.57
N LEU A 180 -1.71 -15.74 15.06
CA LEU A 180 -0.48 -16.12 14.37
C LEU A 180 0.29 -17.16 15.19
N GLU A 181 0.65 -18.25 14.52
CA GLU A 181 1.50 -19.33 15.04
C GLU A 181 2.69 -19.52 14.09
N TYR A 182 3.88 -19.84 14.60
CA TYR A 182 5.05 -20.08 13.77
C TYR A 182 5.86 -21.27 14.28
N SER A 183 6.57 -21.93 13.37
CA SER A 183 7.53 -23.00 13.70
C SER A 183 8.95 -22.50 13.46
N ARG A 184 9.85 -22.81 14.40
CA ARG A 184 11.25 -22.38 14.35
C ARG A 184 12.17 -23.56 14.63
N ASN A 185 13.19 -23.73 13.78
CA ASN A 185 14.33 -24.61 14.02
C ASN A 185 15.60 -23.84 13.62
N TYR A 186 16.20 -23.16 14.59
CA TYR A 186 17.14 -22.04 14.39
C TYR A 186 16.48 -20.87 13.65
N GLN A 187 16.05 -21.04 12.40
CA GLN A 187 15.26 -20.05 11.64
C GLN A 187 13.76 -20.39 11.65
N ILE A 188 12.91 -19.40 11.42
CA ILE A 188 11.47 -19.58 11.25
C ILE A 188 11.25 -20.33 9.93
N THR A 189 10.62 -21.49 9.99
CA THR A 189 10.41 -22.37 8.82
C THR A 189 8.99 -22.28 8.28
N SER A 190 8.02 -21.89 9.09
CA SER A 190 6.64 -21.72 8.65
C SER A 190 5.84 -20.81 9.57
N PHE A 191 4.77 -20.26 9.00
CA PHE A 191 3.73 -19.51 9.71
C PHE A 191 2.36 -20.14 9.44
N THR A 192 1.48 -20.08 10.42
CA THR A 192 0.04 -20.37 10.28
C THR A 192 -0.76 -19.22 10.86
N LEU A 193 -1.53 -18.56 10.01
CA LEU A 193 -2.38 -17.44 10.39
C LEU A 193 -3.84 -17.89 10.36
N THR A 194 -4.63 -17.53 11.36
CA THR A 194 -6.07 -17.79 11.40
C THR A 194 -6.82 -16.47 11.50
N ASN A 195 -7.69 -16.19 10.53
CA ASN A 195 -8.54 -15.00 10.58
C ASN A 195 -9.73 -15.20 11.54
N ASP A 196 -10.49 -14.13 11.72
CA ASP A 196 -11.69 -14.07 12.56
C ASP A 196 -12.85 -14.98 12.10
N ASN A 197 -12.78 -15.56 10.91
CA ASN A 197 -13.71 -16.56 10.38
C ASN A 197 -13.20 -18.01 10.57
N GLY A 198 -12.07 -18.21 11.24
CA GLY A 198 -11.47 -19.52 11.48
C GLY A 198 -10.74 -20.12 10.27
N ILE A 199 -10.60 -19.37 9.16
CA ILE A 199 -9.86 -19.80 7.97
C ILE A 199 -8.37 -19.73 8.28
N LYS A 200 -7.66 -20.84 8.00
CA LYS A 200 -6.23 -20.99 8.25
C LYS A 200 -5.44 -20.80 6.96
N TYR A 201 -4.38 -20.01 7.04
CA TYR A 201 -3.41 -19.74 5.98
C TYR A 201 -2.05 -20.28 6.41
N VAL A 202 -1.54 -21.28 5.70
CA VAL A 202 -0.27 -21.94 6.02
C VAL A 202 0.79 -21.49 5.03
N PHE A 203 1.90 -20.96 5.55
CA PHE A 203 3.05 -20.49 4.77
C PHE A 203 4.25 -21.37 5.14
N SER A 204 4.70 -22.22 4.23
CA SER A 204 5.75 -23.22 4.52
C SER A 204 6.78 -23.42 3.43
N THR A 205 6.59 -22.85 2.24
CA THR A 205 7.65 -22.77 1.22
C THR A 205 8.49 -21.53 1.49
N VAL A 206 9.80 -21.70 1.65
CA VAL A 206 10.70 -20.60 2.05
C VAL A 206 11.55 -20.11 0.88
N GLU A 207 11.72 -18.81 0.78
CA GLU A 207 12.68 -18.15 -0.09
C GLU A 207 13.90 -17.74 0.69
N LYS A 208 15.09 -18.02 0.16
CA LYS A 208 16.35 -17.59 0.76
C LYS A 208 16.93 -16.41 0.00
N SER A 209 17.34 -15.42 0.75
CA SER A 209 18.18 -14.33 0.28
C SER A 209 19.59 -14.52 0.82
N TYR A 210 20.56 -14.16 0.01
CA TYR A 210 21.99 -14.26 0.31
C TYR A 210 22.60 -12.87 0.23
N PHE A 211 23.44 -12.56 1.19
CA PHE A 211 24.15 -11.29 1.24
C PHE A 211 25.57 -11.49 1.77
N GLY A 212 26.52 -10.70 1.26
CA GLY A 212 27.84 -10.64 1.86
C GLY A 212 28.83 -9.78 1.08
N LYS A 213 29.83 -9.28 1.80
CA LYS A 213 31.02 -8.64 1.21
C LYS A 213 32.08 -9.68 0.78
N SER A 214 31.97 -10.94 1.25
CA SER A 214 32.91 -12.07 1.09
C SER A 214 32.19 -13.43 0.86
N ILE A 215 32.92 -14.43 0.36
CA ILE A 215 32.41 -15.79 0.03
C ILE A 215 32.89 -16.78 1.11
N PRO A 216 32.03 -17.70 1.63
CA PRO A 216 30.61 -17.88 1.30
C PRO A 216 29.71 -16.80 1.95
N GLU A 217 28.67 -16.40 1.23
CA GLU A 217 27.67 -15.44 1.73
C GLU A 217 26.81 -16.04 2.84
N GLU A 218 26.33 -15.19 3.75
CA GLU A 218 25.32 -15.56 4.73
C GLU A 218 23.95 -15.65 4.04
N SER A 219 23.17 -16.68 4.40
CA SER A 219 21.82 -16.88 3.87
C SER A 219 20.78 -16.81 4.98
N TYR A 220 19.66 -16.16 4.69
CA TYR A 220 18.50 -16.12 5.59
C TYR A 220 17.22 -16.35 4.80
N ILE A 221 16.17 -16.78 5.50
CA ILE A 221 14.84 -16.88 4.90
C ILE A 221 14.24 -15.47 4.84
N SER A 222 13.97 -14.96 3.65
CA SER A 222 13.42 -13.62 3.44
C SER A 222 11.89 -13.62 3.29
N SER A 223 11.35 -14.73 2.79
CA SER A 223 9.93 -14.87 2.50
C SER A 223 9.41 -16.29 2.76
N TRP A 224 8.15 -16.40 3.16
CA TRP A 224 7.38 -17.64 3.32
C TRP A 224 6.14 -17.56 2.44
N TYR A 225 6.07 -18.41 1.43
CA TYR A 225 4.95 -18.45 0.49
C TYR A 225 3.81 -19.33 1.01
N LEU A 226 2.57 -18.88 0.75
CA LEU A 226 1.32 -19.55 1.12
C LEU A 226 1.23 -20.87 0.38
N THR A 227 1.20 -21.98 1.10
CA THR A 227 1.09 -23.34 0.54
C THR A 227 -0.31 -23.91 0.66
N LYS A 228 -1.11 -23.41 1.61
CA LYS A 228 -2.46 -23.94 1.85
C LYS A 228 -3.38 -22.90 2.50
N ILE A 229 -4.63 -22.86 2.03
CA ILE A 229 -5.76 -22.24 2.74
C ILE A 229 -6.72 -23.35 3.15
N ILE A 230 -7.17 -23.33 4.40
CA ILE A 230 -8.07 -24.34 4.97
C ILE A 230 -9.26 -23.63 5.62
N ASP A 231 -10.48 -23.98 5.21
CA ASP A 231 -11.68 -23.54 5.93
C ASP A 231 -11.98 -24.44 7.15
N LEU A 232 -13.01 -24.11 7.92
CA LEU A 232 -13.44 -24.90 9.07
C LEU A 232 -13.97 -26.29 8.72
N ASN A 233 -14.16 -26.56 7.44
CA ASN A 233 -14.69 -27.82 6.91
C ASN A 233 -13.58 -28.76 6.46
N ASN A 234 -12.31 -28.34 6.57
CA ASN A 234 -11.14 -29.00 6.01
C ASN A 234 -11.18 -29.05 4.47
N GLU A 235 -11.89 -28.12 3.84
CA GLU A 235 -11.73 -27.84 2.42
C GLU A 235 -10.44 -27.06 2.21
N GLU A 236 -9.69 -27.40 1.17
CA GLU A 236 -8.34 -26.88 0.96
C GLU A 236 -8.15 -26.31 -0.44
N ILE A 237 -7.50 -25.16 -0.52
CA ILE A 237 -6.82 -24.67 -1.71
C ILE A 237 -5.32 -24.80 -1.47
N ASN A 238 -4.65 -25.59 -2.29
CA ASN A 238 -3.23 -25.90 -2.17
C ASN A 238 -2.42 -25.19 -3.25
N TYR A 239 -1.28 -24.64 -2.88
CA TYR A 239 -0.39 -23.84 -3.73
C TYR A 239 0.95 -24.53 -3.80
N HIS A 240 1.42 -24.76 -5.03
CA HIS A 240 2.65 -25.48 -5.31
C HIS A 240 3.65 -24.53 -5.94
N TYR A 241 4.89 -24.59 -5.45
CA TYR A 241 5.96 -23.71 -5.91
C TYR A 241 7.13 -24.54 -6.42
N THR A 242 7.80 -24.02 -7.43
CA THR A 242 9.08 -24.56 -7.90
C THR A 242 10.20 -23.61 -7.50
N ALA A 243 11.17 -24.16 -6.78
CA ALA A 243 12.46 -23.55 -6.52
C ALA A 243 13.49 -24.18 -7.46
N GLU A 244 13.96 -23.44 -8.45
CA GLU A 244 14.99 -23.94 -9.35
C GLU A 244 16.38 -23.85 -8.69
N THR A 245 17.18 -24.92 -8.83
CA THR A 245 18.55 -24.94 -8.32
C THR A 245 19.44 -24.02 -9.15
N ASN A 246 20.35 -23.30 -8.48
CA ASN A 246 21.31 -22.38 -9.10
C ASN A 246 20.72 -21.19 -9.90
N ARG A 247 19.43 -20.89 -9.75
CA ARG A 247 18.81 -19.68 -10.30
C ARG A 247 18.64 -18.61 -9.24
N TYR A 248 19.29 -17.48 -9.47
CA TYR A 248 19.33 -16.37 -8.54
C TYR A 248 19.01 -15.06 -9.23
N ARG A 249 18.29 -14.20 -8.55
CA ARG A 249 18.12 -12.81 -8.94
C ARG A 249 19.17 -11.98 -8.23
N PHE A 250 20.00 -11.26 -8.97
CA PHE A 250 21.04 -10.41 -8.40
C PHE A 250 20.56 -8.96 -8.25
N LYS A 251 20.80 -8.39 -7.07
CA LYS A 251 20.64 -6.97 -6.78
C LYS A 251 22.01 -6.40 -6.42
N GLU A 252 22.28 -5.22 -6.96
CA GLU A 252 23.53 -4.53 -6.71
C GLU A 252 23.24 -3.07 -6.44
N THR A 253 23.63 -2.62 -5.25
CA THR A 253 23.53 -1.21 -4.87
C THR A 253 24.91 -0.73 -4.47
N ALA A 254 25.42 0.28 -5.18
CA ALA A 254 26.63 0.97 -4.77
C ALA A 254 26.26 2.12 -3.83
N VAL A 255 26.78 2.08 -2.61
CA VAL A 255 26.75 3.19 -1.66
C VAL A 255 28.15 3.74 -1.54
N THR A 256 28.36 4.94 -2.06
CA THR A 256 29.56 5.74 -1.83
C THR A 256 29.34 6.65 -0.63
N ARG A 257 30.30 6.66 0.29
CA ARG A 257 30.43 7.59 1.41
C ARG A 257 31.77 8.31 1.33
N GLN A 258 31.75 9.59 1.64
CA GLN A 258 32.94 10.41 1.83
C GLN A 258 32.93 10.93 3.27
N VAL A 259 34.00 10.70 4.02
CA VAL A 259 34.15 11.20 5.38
C VAL A 259 35.34 12.14 5.43
N HIS A 260 35.12 13.31 6.01
CA HIS A 260 36.13 14.30 6.28
C HIS A 260 36.21 14.51 7.79
N PHE A 261 37.41 14.50 8.37
CA PHE A 261 37.59 14.87 9.76
C PHE A 261 38.93 15.56 10.02
N ARG A 262 38.92 16.41 11.04
CA ARG A 262 40.04 17.20 11.53
C ARG A 262 40.21 16.95 13.03
N ARG A 263 41.45 16.78 13.49
CA ARG A 263 41.77 16.68 14.92
C ARG A 263 42.23 18.05 15.46
N GLY A 264 41.82 18.39 16.69
CA GLY A 264 42.32 19.56 17.41
C GLY A 264 43.79 19.40 17.84
N GLY A 265 44.58 20.45 17.64
CA GLY A 265 46.05 20.41 17.73
C GLY A 265 46.65 20.30 16.33
N ASN A 266 47.68 21.09 16.02
CA ASN A 266 48.21 21.20 14.67
C ASN A 266 48.47 19.81 14.03
N VAL A 267 47.94 19.67 12.80
CA VAL A 267 48.35 18.75 11.72
C VAL A 267 47.37 17.59 11.37
N ASN A 268 46.90 17.68 10.11
CA ASN A 268 46.05 16.88 9.19
C ASN A 268 44.52 16.87 9.27
N ASP A 269 43.96 17.30 8.13
CA ASP A 269 42.66 16.88 7.62
C ASP A 269 42.81 15.54 6.89
N PHE A 270 41.83 14.65 7.04
CA PHE A 270 41.76 13.39 6.31
C PHE A 270 40.47 13.30 5.52
N ASP A 271 40.58 13.07 4.21
CA ASP A 271 39.47 12.68 3.35
C ASP A 271 39.52 11.17 3.09
N LEU A 272 38.43 10.49 3.42
CA LEU A 272 38.28 9.05 3.18
C LEU A 272 37.12 8.81 2.24
N PHE A 273 37.42 8.16 1.12
CA PHE A 273 36.44 7.72 0.14
C PHE A 273 36.26 6.22 0.25
N LYS A 274 35.03 5.79 0.51
CA LYS A 274 34.66 4.38 0.55
C LYS A 274 33.46 4.19 -0.37
N THR A 275 33.60 3.32 -1.36
CA THR A 275 32.45 2.82 -2.13
C THR A 275 32.24 1.37 -1.75
N ASP A 276 31.14 1.09 -1.07
CA ASP A 276 30.70 -0.25 -0.76
C ASP A 276 29.70 -0.69 -1.83
N GLY A 277 30.03 -1.76 -2.55
CA GLY A 277 29.05 -2.50 -3.34
C GLY A 277 28.34 -3.49 -2.44
N ILE A 278 27.05 -3.27 -2.20
CA ILE A 278 26.16 -4.24 -1.57
C ILE A 278 25.65 -5.15 -2.68
N TYR A 279 26.08 -6.40 -2.63
CA TYR A 279 25.60 -7.48 -3.49
C TYR A 279 24.65 -8.33 -2.68
N SER A 280 23.43 -8.48 -3.16
CA SER A 280 22.55 -9.52 -2.66
C SER A 280 22.03 -10.35 -3.82
N ARG A 281 21.67 -11.59 -3.52
CA ARG A 281 20.96 -12.42 -4.46
C ARG A 281 19.82 -13.14 -3.78
N ASP A 282 18.72 -13.24 -4.48
CA ASP A 282 17.51 -13.89 -4.01
C ASP A 282 17.32 -15.18 -4.79
N GLN A 283 17.00 -16.27 -4.09
CA GLN A 283 16.51 -17.47 -4.75
C GLN A 283 15.22 -17.16 -5.49
N VAL A 284 15.07 -17.69 -6.70
CA VAL A 284 13.87 -17.47 -7.50
C VAL A 284 12.85 -18.58 -7.24
N ILE A 285 11.63 -18.20 -6.83
CA ILE A 285 10.51 -19.10 -6.57
C ILE A 285 9.30 -18.67 -7.41
N TYR A 286 8.68 -19.62 -8.09
CA TYR A 286 7.46 -19.40 -8.88
C TYR A 286 6.33 -20.30 -8.41
N LEU A 287 5.12 -19.74 -8.31
CA LEU A 287 3.89 -20.50 -8.14
C LEU A 287 3.59 -21.24 -9.45
N ASN A 288 3.78 -22.56 -9.48
CA ASN A 288 3.61 -23.35 -10.70
C ASN A 288 2.18 -23.88 -10.85
N ARG A 289 1.47 -24.09 -9.74
CA ARG A 289 0.19 -24.76 -9.74
C ARG A 289 -0.64 -24.43 -8.50
N ILE A 290 -1.95 -24.31 -8.68
CA ILE A 290 -2.94 -24.28 -7.60
C ILE A 290 -3.85 -25.49 -7.78
N THR A 291 -4.16 -26.20 -6.70
CA THR A 291 -5.06 -27.35 -6.71
C THR A 291 -6.15 -27.22 -5.69
N THR A 292 -7.34 -27.57 -6.12
CA THR A 292 -8.51 -27.79 -5.26
C THR A 292 -8.94 -29.25 -5.39
N LYS A 293 -10.04 -29.67 -4.76
CA LYS A 293 -10.58 -31.03 -4.95
C LYS A 293 -11.15 -31.25 -6.36
N LEU A 294 -11.41 -30.16 -7.10
CA LEU A 294 -12.21 -30.18 -8.31
C LEU A 294 -11.50 -29.61 -9.54
N HIS A 295 -10.49 -28.77 -9.32
CA HIS A 295 -9.81 -28.04 -10.38
C HIS A 295 -8.31 -27.90 -10.11
N GLU A 296 -7.54 -27.79 -11.20
CA GLU A 296 -6.12 -27.48 -11.17
C GLU A 296 -5.85 -26.25 -12.05
N ILE A 297 -5.12 -25.27 -11.54
CA ILE A 297 -4.60 -24.14 -12.31
C ILE A 297 -3.11 -24.36 -12.49
N ARG A 298 -2.61 -24.26 -13.73
CA ARG A 298 -1.20 -24.35 -14.08
C ARG A 298 -0.70 -23.02 -14.61
N PHE A 299 0.47 -22.60 -14.15
CA PHE A 299 1.20 -21.44 -14.64
C PHE A 299 2.36 -21.93 -15.51
N ILE A 300 2.38 -21.51 -16.77
CA ILE A 300 3.37 -21.95 -17.76
C ILE A 300 4.37 -20.81 -17.99
N PHE A 301 5.65 -21.16 -18.02
CA PHE A 301 6.74 -20.20 -18.10
C PHE A 301 7.72 -20.50 -19.23
N SER A 302 8.38 -19.45 -19.70
CA SER A 302 9.58 -19.51 -20.51
C SER A 302 10.65 -18.58 -19.95
N ASP A 303 11.89 -18.75 -20.42
CA ASP A 303 12.98 -17.86 -20.03
C ASP A 303 12.75 -16.45 -20.56
N ARG A 304 13.19 -15.44 -19.80
CA ARG A 304 13.19 -14.06 -20.27
C ARG A 304 14.29 -13.80 -21.29
N ASP A 305 14.00 -12.92 -22.24
CA ASP A 305 14.91 -12.53 -23.32
C ASP A 305 15.70 -11.23 -23.01
N ASP A 306 15.45 -10.57 -21.87
CA ASP A 306 16.13 -9.32 -21.49
C ASP A 306 17.55 -9.56 -20.95
N ILE A 307 18.37 -8.49 -20.88
CA ILE A 307 19.82 -8.57 -20.62
C ILE A 307 20.11 -9.34 -19.33
N VAL A 308 20.70 -10.54 -19.48
CA VAL A 308 21.16 -11.35 -18.35
C VAL A 308 22.39 -10.69 -17.74
N TYR A 309 22.19 -10.01 -16.60
CA TYR A 309 23.31 -9.50 -15.81
C TYR A 309 24.06 -10.66 -15.14
N HIS A 310 25.36 -10.73 -15.39
CA HIS A 310 26.28 -11.65 -14.71
C HIS A 310 27.22 -10.81 -13.85
N PRO A 311 27.06 -10.83 -12.52
CA PRO A 311 27.97 -10.10 -11.64
C PRO A 311 29.41 -10.61 -11.84
N PRO A 312 30.42 -9.73 -11.86
CA PRO A 312 31.83 -10.16 -11.99
C PRO A 312 32.25 -11.21 -10.94
N ARG A 313 31.65 -11.17 -9.74
CA ARG A 313 31.89 -12.13 -8.64
C ARG A 313 31.25 -13.50 -8.86
N TYR A 314 30.31 -13.62 -9.79
CA TYR A 314 29.44 -14.78 -9.99
C TYR A 314 29.34 -15.20 -11.46
N SER A 315 30.45 -15.20 -12.20
CA SER A 315 30.47 -15.51 -13.64
C SER A 315 29.85 -16.87 -14.02
N ASN A 316 29.79 -17.82 -13.08
CA ASN A 316 29.19 -19.15 -13.28
C ASN A 316 27.72 -19.26 -12.83
N LEU A 317 27.13 -18.19 -12.28
CA LEU A 317 25.73 -18.13 -11.85
C LEU A 317 25.02 -17.02 -12.63
N GLY A 318 24.06 -17.38 -13.48
CA GLY A 318 23.29 -16.43 -14.27
C GLY A 318 21.95 -16.07 -13.64
N ALA A 319 21.53 -14.81 -13.80
CA ALA A 319 20.16 -14.37 -13.52
C ALA A 319 19.20 -14.89 -14.60
N LYS A 320 18.80 -16.16 -14.51
CA LYS A 320 17.87 -16.75 -15.49
C LYS A 320 16.43 -16.71 -14.98
N GLU A 321 15.85 -15.51 -14.99
CA GLU A 321 14.45 -15.29 -14.64
C GLU A 321 13.50 -15.77 -15.75
N GLN A 322 12.29 -16.15 -15.36
CA GLN A 322 11.22 -16.59 -16.24
C GLN A 322 10.12 -15.55 -16.37
N LYS A 323 9.43 -15.58 -17.51
CA LYS A 323 8.20 -14.82 -17.80
C LYS A 323 7.01 -15.79 -17.81
N LEU A 324 5.85 -15.30 -17.37
CA LEU A 324 4.59 -16.05 -17.43
C LEU A 324 4.07 -16.02 -18.86
N ASP A 325 3.91 -17.18 -19.48
CA ASP A 325 3.34 -17.29 -20.83
C ASP A 325 1.84 -17.56 -20.78
N GLU A 326 1.41 -18.45 -19.90
CA GLU A 326 0.02 -18.92 -19.86
C GLU A 326 -0.48 -19.25 -18.46
N ILE A 327 -1.78 -19.02 -18.22
CA ILE A 327 -2.53 -19.55 -17.09
C ILE A 327 -3.60 -20.48 -17.66
N GLN A 328 -3.59 -21.73 -17.21
CA GLN A 328 -4.48 -22.78 -17.72
C GLN A 328 -5.28 -23.39 -16.57
N LEU A 329 -6.60 -23.49 -16.73
CA LEU A 329 -7.51 -24.11 -15.77
C LEU A 329 -7.98 -25.45 -16.29
N TYR A 330 -7.86 -26.47 -15.46
CA TYR A 330 -8.20 -27.86 -15.76
C TYR A 330 -9.31 -28.37 -14.85
N ASP A 331 -10.17 -29.25 -15.41
CA ASP A 331 -11.03 -30.13 -14.63
C ASP A 331 -10.26 -31.39 -14.14
N LEU A 332 -10.95 -32.28 -13.42
CA LEU A 332 -10.36 -33.53 -12.92
C LEU A 332 -10.03 -34.57 -14.00
N ASN A 333 -10.55 -34.41 -15.21
CA ASN A 333 -10.25 -35.28 -16.36
C ASN A 333 -9.11 -34.73 -17.22
N GLU A 334 -8.41 -33.69 -16.74
CA GLU A 334 -7.36 -32.96 -17.47
C GLU A 334 -7.86 -32.23 -18.73
N ASN A 335 -9.16 -31.94 -18.83
CA ASN A 335 -9.66 -31.07 -19.89
C ASN A 335 -9.40 -29.61 -19.51
N ILE A 336 -8.92 -28.82 -20.48
CA ILE A 336 -8.76 -27.38 -20.31
C ILE A 336 -10.14 -26.73 -20.33
N LEU A 337 -10.48 -26.06 -19.24
CA LEU A 337 -11.69 -25.25 -19.12
C LEU A 337 -11.43 -23.82 -19.58
N LYS A 338 -10.31 -23.20 -19.19
CA LYS A 338 -9.99 -21.82 -19.56
C LYS A 338 -8.49 -21.63 -19.75
N LYS A 339 -8.11 -20.79 -20.72
CA LYS A 339 -6.71 -20.46 -21.01
C LYS A 339 -6.54 -18.95 -21.24
N VAL A 340 -5.57 -18.37 -20.54
CA VAL A 340 -5.16 -16.97 -20.67
C VAL A 340 -3.69 -16.94 -21.09
N ARG A 341 -3.33 -16.18 -22.12
CA ARG A 341 -1.97 -16.07 -22.65
C ARG A 341 -1.44 -14.65 -22.52
N PHE A 342 -0.14 -14.53 -22.27
CA PHE A 342 0.57 -13.27 -22.07
C PHE A 342 1.60 -13.09 -23.20
N GLN A 343 1.69 -11.89 -23.75
CA GLN A 343 2.70 -11.52 -24.73
C GLN A 343 3.50 -10.31 -24.24
N TYR A 344 4.76 -10.22 -24.68
CA TYR A 344 5.72 -9.24 -24.20
C TYR A 344 6.40 -8.51 -25.35
N ARG A 345 6.87 -7.29 -25.08
CA ARG A 345 7.64 -6.52 -26.05
C ARG A 345 9.01 -7.16 -26.31
N PRO A 346 9.40 -7.38 -27.57
CA PRO A 346 10.69 -7.96 -27.89
C PRO A 346 11.84 -6.96 -27.68
N SER A 347 13.03 -7.47 -27.32
CA SER A 347 14.30 -6.72 -27.33
C SER A 347 14.37 -5.48 -26.43
N GLU A 348 13.55 -5.40 -25.38
CA GLU A 348 13.64 -4.34 -24.37
C GLU A 348 14.62 -4.74 -23.25
N SER A 349 15.25 -3.77 -22.59
CA SER A 349 16.18 -4.01 -21.46
C SER A 349 15.49 -4.46 -20.17
N ARG A 350 14.14 -4.44 -20.16
CA ARG A 350 13.27 -4.84 -19.06
C ARG A 350 12.04 -5.55 -19.63
N LEU A 351 11.56 -6.60 -18.96
CA LEU A 351 10.34 -7.30 -19.35
C LEU A 351 9.12 -6.36 -19.30
N MET A 352 8.45 -6.13 -20.43
CA MET A 352 7.27 -5.28 -20.55
C MET A 352 6.14 -6.05 -21.22
N LEU A 353 5.00 -6.14 -20.54
CA LEU A 353 3.81 -6.83 -21.02
C LEU A 353 3.18 -6.05 -22.19
N SER A 354 2.93 -6.70 -23.32
CA SER A 354 2.30 -6.05 -24.48
C SER A 354 0.81 -6.34 -24.54
N ASP A 355 0.42 -7.61 -24.37
CA ASP A 355 -0.95 -8.05 -24.62
C ASP A 355 -1.32 -9.23 -23.70
N ILE A 356 -2.61 -9.33 -23.40
CA ILE A 356 -3.23 -10.51 -22.79
C ILE A 356 -4.36 -10.99 -23.69
N TYR A 357 -4.40 -12.30 -23.95
CA TYR A 357 -5.45 -12.95 -24.74
C TYR A 357 -6.17 -14.00 -23.90
N GLN A 358 -7.48 -14.15 -24.13
CA GLN A 358 -8.22 -15.35 -23.77
C GLN A 358 -8.28 -16.26 -24.98
N GLN A 359 -7.89 -17.53 -24.82
CA GLN A 359 -7.99 -18.52 -25.88
C GLN A 359 -9.24 -19.38 -25.66
N SER A 360 -10.04 -19.57 -26.72
CA SER A 360 -11.16 -20.51 -26.69
C SER A 360 -10.66 -21.94 -26.56
N VAL A 361 -11.30 -22.71 -25.71
CA VAL A 361 -11.01 -24.14 -25.54
C VAL A 361 -11.69 -25.02 -26.61
N GLN A 362 -12.60 -24.47 -27.41
CA GLN A 362 -13.33 -25.22 -28.44
C GLN A 362 -12.63 -25.17 -29.81
N ASP A 363 -12.26 -23.97 -30.27
CA ASP A 363 -11.73 -23.74 -31.62
C ASP A 363 -10.33 -23.10 -31.65
N GLN A 364 -9.71 -22.93 -30.47
CA GLN A 364 -8.39 -22.31 -30.27
C GLN A 364 -8.27 -20.86 -30.73
N THR A 365 -9.40 -20.20 -31.06
CA THR A 365 -9.40 -18.78 -31.41
C THR A 365 -8.97 -17.93 -30.23
N GLU A 366 -8.27 -16.84 -30.51
CA GLU A 366 -7.80 -15.90 -29.50
C GLU A 366 -8.63 -14.62 -29.53
N GLN A 367 -9.11 -14.20 -28.37
CA GLN A 367 -9.70 -12.89 -28.16
C GLN A 367 -8.74 -12.05 -27.34
N LEU A 368 -8.37 -10.88 -27.88
CA LEU A 368 -7.65 -9.87 -27.11
C LEU A 368 -8.47 -9.52 -25.86
N MET A 369 -7.84 -9.50 -24.70
CA MET A 369 -8.43 -8.95 -23.48
C MET A 369 -7.94 -7.51 -23.31
N PHE A 370 -6.61 -7.35 -23.27
CA PHE A 370 -5.94 -6.08 -23.00
C PHE A 370 -4.71 -5.93 -23.88
N ARG A 371 -4.48 -4.71 -24.38
CA ARG A 371 -3.23 -4.28 -25.00
C ARG A 371 -2.68 -3.06 -24.28
N PHE A 372 -1.39 -3.11 -23.96
CA PHE A 372 -0.72 -2.13 -23.11
C PHE A 372 0.27 -1.27 -23.92
N SER A 373 0.13 0.05 -23.80
CA SER A 373 1.00 1.04 -24.42
C SER A 373 1.65 1.92 -23.36
N TYR A 374 2.96 2.12 -23.51
CA TYR A 374 3.81 2.80 -22.54
C TYR A 374 4.42 4.07 -23.13
N ASN A 375 4.80 5.00 -22.25
CA ASN A 375 5.54 6.20 -22.58
C ASN A 375 6.81 5.87 -23.37
N SER A 376 7.21 6.77 -24.29
CA SER A 376 8.36 6.57 -25.18
C SER A 376 9.72 6.78 -24.50
N GLU A 377 9.79 7.47 -23.37
CA GLU A 377 11.02 7.67 -22.60
C GLU A 377 11.53 6.33 -22.05
N ARG A 378 12.86 6.16 -22.05
CA ARG A 378 13.56 4.93 -21.68
C ARG A 378 14.73 5.24 -20.76
N PHE A 379 15.07 4.28 -19.90
CA PHE A 379 16.29 4.36 -19.09
C PHE A 379 17.53 4.33 -19.99
N THR A 380 18.42 5.31 -19.83
CA THR A 380 19.74 5.32 -20.49
C THR A 380 20.78 4.57 -19.67
N SER A 381 21.77 3.99 -20.33
CA SER A 381 22.86 3.20 -19.74
C SER A 381 23.99 4.00 -19.08
N TYR A 382 23.82 5.30 -18.82
CA TYR A 382 24.88 6.13 -18.26
C TYR A 382 25.24 5.74 -16.83
N GLY A 383 26.55 5.59 -16.57
CA GLY A 383 27.08 5.32 -15.23
C GLY A 383 26.61 3.99 -14.62
N MET A 384 26.33 2.98 -15.45
CA MET A 384 25.96 1.64 -14.95
C MET A 384 27.11 1.04 -14.15
N PHE A 385 26.87 0.78 -12.87
CA PHE A 385 27.81 0.02 -12.05
C PHE A 385 27.90 -1.42 -12.58
N ASN A 386 29.11 -1.87 -12.93
CA ASN A 386 29.40 -3.21 -13.48
C ASN A 386 28.55 -3.66 -14.69
N GLY A 387 27.96 -2.73 -15.46
CA GLY A 387 27.09 -3.08 -16.58
C GLY A 387 25.71 -3.61 -16.17
N ASN A 388 25.29 -3.38 -14.93
CA ASN A 388 23.95 -3.73 -14.43
C ASN A 388 22.89 -2.68 -14.85
N PRO A 389 21.86 -3.04 -15.64
CA PRO A 389 20.85 -2.10 -16.15
C PRO A 389 19.92 -1.52 -15.06
N TYR A 390 20.00 -2.04 -13.84
CA TYR A 390 19.26 -1.58 -12.66
C TYR A 390 20.12 -0.70 -11.74
N ALA A 391 21.38 -0.42 -12.09
CA ALA A 391 22.35 0.33 -11.27
C ALA A 391 22.91 1.59 -11.97
N SER A 392 22.09 2.30 -12.75
CA SER A 392 22.49 3.58 -13.38
C SER A 392 22.61 4.72 -12.35
N ASN A 393 23.55 5.66 -12.57
CA ASN A 393 23.72 6.86 -11.74
C ASN A 393 22.77 8.02 -12.11
N SER A 394 21.97 7.87 -13.17
CA SER A 394 20.96 8.83 -13.61
C SER A 394 19.68 8.74 -12.78
N ILE A 395 19.82 8.96 -11.47
CA ILE A 395 18.72 8.91 -10.50
C ILE A 395 18.54 10.24 -9.78
N ASP A 396 17.30 10.57 -9.49
CA ASP A 396 16.96 11.66 -8.58
C ASP A 396 17.22 11.26 -7.10
N ASP A 397 16.89 12.15 -6.18
CA ASP A 397 17.03 11.89 -4.75
C ASP A 397 16.23 10.66 -4.28
N TRP A 398 15.17 10.28 -4.99
CA TRP A 398 14.16 9.26 -4.64
C TRP A 398 14.29 7.95 -5.41
N GLY A 399 15.29 7.86 -6.30
CA GLY A 399 15.60 6.68 -7.09
C GLY A 399 14.83 6.59 -8.42
N TYR A 400 14.08 7.63 -8.80
CA TYR A 400 13.47 7.71 -10.13
C TYR A 400 14.47 8.23 -11.15
N TYR A 401 14.22 7.93 -12.42
CA TYR A 401 15.11 8.34 -13.50
C TYR A 401 15.03 9.85 -13.76
N ASN A 402 16.19 10.51 -13.76
CA ASN A 402 16.30 11.93 -14.12
C ASN A 402 17.06 12.16 -15.44
N GLY A 403 17.69 11.14 -16.01
CA GLY A 403 18.43 11.25 -17.27
C GLY A 403 19.71 12.07 -17.23
N ILE A 404 20.17 12.50 -16.05
CA ILE A 404 21.42 13.24 -15.90
C ILE A 404 22.59 12.28 -15.83
N ASN A 405 23.68 12.57 -16.55
CA ASN A 405 24.90 11.79 -16.46
C ASN A 405 25.74 12.23 -15.25
N ASN A 406 25.54 11.55 -14.12
CA ASN A 406 26.27 11.79 -12.86
C ASN A 406 27.67 11.12 -12.80
N GLY A 407 28.16 10.56 -13.90
CA GLY A 407 29.47 9.92 -13.95
C GLY A 407 29.56 8.72 -13.01
N ILE A 408 30.54 8.75 -12.09
CA ILE A 408 30.88 7.62 -11.18
C ILE A 408 30.35 7.77 -9.75
N THR A 409 29.65 8.86 -9.41
CA THR A 409 29.17 9.10 -8.04
C THR A 409 27.69 9.43 -7.99
N ARG A 410 27.05 9.05 -6.88
CA ARG A 410 25.66 9.40 -6.52
C ARG A 410 25.59 10.31 -5.30
N ILE A 411 26.74 10.73 -4.75
CA ILE A 411 26.77 11.70 -3.64
C ILE A 411 26.30 13.05 -4.20
N PRO A 412 25.20 13.64 -3.71
CA PRO A 412 24.70 14.89 -4.25
C PRO A 412 25.58 16.08 -3.89
N THR A 413 25.39 17.18 -4.63
CA THR A 413 25.91 18.49 -4.21
C THR A 413 25.27 18.90 -2.89
N VAL A 414 26.08 19.22 -1.87
CA VAL A 414 25.60 19.62 -0.53
C VAL A 414 26.34 20.86 -0.03
N PHE A 415 25.67 21.68 0.79
CA PHE A 415 26.35 22.76 1.50
C PHE A 415 27.04 22.21 2.76
N SER A 416 28.36 22.38 2.86
CA SER A 416 29.12 21.99 4.04
C SER A 416 29.19 23.18 5.00
N PHE A 417 28.49 23.07 6.13
CA PHE A 417 28.60 24.04 7.23
C PHE A 417 30.01 24.06 7.82
N PHE A 418 30.70 22.92 7.81
CA PHE A 418 32.07 22.79 8.28
C PHE A 418 33.05 23.65 7.46
N ASN A 419 32.91 23.64 6.13
CA ASN A 419 33.77 24.39 5.21
C ASN A 419 33.18 25.74 4.77
N ASN A 420 31.95 26.04 5.20
CA ASN A 420 31.14 27.18 4.74
C ASN A 420 31.11 27.33 3.19
N ARG A 421 30.97 26.21 2.47
CA ARG A 421 30.95 26.17 0.99
C ARG A 421 30.14 24.98 0.47
N TYR A 422 29.70 25.04 -0.79
CA TYR A 422 29.15 23.90 -1.49
C TYR A 422 30.23 22.89 -1.88
N LEU A 423 29.95 21.61 -1.62
CA LEU A 423 30.72 20.46 -2.08
C LEU A 423 29.97 19.86 -3.26
N TYR A 424 30.51 20.04 -4.47
CA TYR A 424 29.86 19.62 -5.71
C TYR A 424 29.93 18.10 -5.91
N GLY A 425 28.79 17.52 -6.28
CA GLY A 425 28.61 16.10 -6.54
C GLY A 425 27.61 15.85 -7.68
N ALA A 426 26.88 14.75 -7.60
CA ALA A 426 25.81 14.40 -8.53
C ALA A 426 24.65 15.42 -8.50
N ASP A 427 24.04 15.64 -9.67
CA ASP A 427 22.76 16.33 -9.77
C ASP A 427 21.63 15.29 -9.67
N ARG A 428 20.91 15.39 -8.57
CA ARG A 428 19.82 14.50 -8.18
C ARG A 428 18.45 15.18 -8.28
N SER A 429 18.39 16.30 -9.01
CA SER A 429 17.14 17.00 -9.27
C SER A 429 16.15 16.11 -10.02
N ILE A 430 14.86 16.39 -9.78
CA ILE A 430 13.74 15.72 -10.42
C ILE A 430 13.47 16.39 -11.76
N ILE A 431 13.52 15.63 -12.85
CA ILE A 431 13.18 16.11 -14.20
C ILE A 431 11.84 15.49 -14.64
N PRO A 432 10.72 16.25 -14.64
CA PRO A 432 9.37 15.70 -14.84
C PRO A 432 9.16 14.88 -16.13
N SER A 433 9.84 15.24 -17.22
CA SER A 433 9.78 14.48 -18.47
C SER A 433 10.47 13.12 -18.39
N LYS A 434 11.49 12.99 -17.54
CA LYS A 434 12.30 11.77 -17.38
C LYS A 434 11.71 10.78 -16.39
N VAL A 435 11.02 11.25 -15.36
CA VAL A 435 10.33 10.40 -14.37
C VAL A 435 9.27 9.49 -15.03
N LYS A 436 8.76 9.86 -16.21
CA LYS A 436 7.76 9.08 -16.99
C LYS A 436 8.34 7.89 -17.77
N ALA A 437 9.64 7.62 -17.66
CA ALA A 437 10.26 6.49 -18.36
C ALA A 437 9.52 5.18 -18.11
N CYS A 438 9.16 4.49 -19.20
CA CYS A 438 8.50 3.18 -19.21
C CYS A 438 7.14 3.07 -18.47
N ILE A 439 6.47 4.17 -18.09
CA ILE A 439 5.15 4.09 -17.45
C ILE A 439 4.05 3.75 -18.47
N LEU A 440 3.02 3.03 -18.03
CA LEU A 440 1.82 2.74 -18.81
C LEU A 440 1.03 4.04 -19.07
N GLU A 441 0.66 4.28 -20.33
CA GLU A 441 -0.11 5.45 -20.76
C GLU A 441 -1.47 5.09 -21.35
N LYS A 442 -1.64 3.87 -21.86
CA LYS A 442 -2.90 3.47 -22.50
C LYS A 442 -3.15 1.97 -22.41
N ILE A 443 -4.41 1.60 -22.19
CA ILE A 443 -4.93 0.24 -22.28
C ILE A 443 -6.01 0.22 -23.36
N GLU A 444 -5.91 -0.72 -24.29
CA GLU A 444 -6.94 -1.01 -25.28
C GLU A 444 -7.64 -2.31 -24.90
N TYR A 445 -8.96 -2.27 -24.84
CA TYR A 445 -9.77 -3.44 -24.49
C TYR A 445 -10.14 -4.18 -25.77
N GLY A 446 -10.06 -5.51 -25.76
CA GLY A 446 -10.31 -6.27 -26.99
C GLY A 446 -11.76 -6.28 -27.49
N THR A 447 -12.71 -5.71 -26.74
CA THR A 447 -14.06 -5.41 -27.24
C THR A 447 -14.21 -4.03 -27.86
N GLY A 448 -13.11 -3.30 -28.04
CA GLY A 448 -13.11 -1.93 -28.48
C GLY A 448 -13.10 -0.95 -27.29
N GLY A 449 -12.70 0.28 -27.60
CA GLY A 449 -12.49 1.33 -26.62
C GLY A 449 -11.12 1.28 -25.95
N THR A 450 -10.71 2.43 -25.40
CA THR A 450 -9.41 2.63 -24.80
C THR A 450 -9.52 3.49 -23.56
N VAL A 451 -8.66 3.23 -22.57
CA VAL A 451 -8.43 4.16 -21.47
C VAL A 451 -7.00 4.67 -21.55
N SER A 452 -6.81 5.97 -21.42
CA SER A 452 -5.51 6.64 -21.45
C SER A 452 -5.26 7.37 -20.14
N PHE A 453 -4.04 7.26 -19.62
CA PHE A 453 -3.59 7.83 -18.36
C PHE A 453 -2.53 8.89 -18.64
N GLU A 454 -2.82 10.12 -18.28
CA GLU A 454 -1.82 11.19 -18.27
C GLU A 454 -1.35 11.42 -16.85
N HIS A 455 -0.03 11.28 -16.65
CA HIS A 455 0.62 11.47 -15.37
C HIS A 455 1.41 12.78 -15.33
N GLU A 456 1.62 13.32 -14.14
CA GLU A 456 2.55 14.41 -13.85
C GLU A 456 3.38 14.10 -12.60
N SER A 457 4.48 14.81 -12.39
CA SER A 457 5.25 14.68 -11.15
C SER A 457 4.38 15.08 -9.96
N ASN A 458 4.60 14.42 -8.82
CA ASN A 458 4.06 14.91 -7.56
C ASN A 458 4.54 16.34 -7.28
N ASP A 459 3.84 17.06 -6.41
CA ASP A 459 4.29 18.33 -5.88
C ASP A 459 3.89 18.48 -4.42
N TYR A 460 4.54 19.40 -3.71
CA TYR A 460 4.28 19.65 -2.29
C TYR A 460 4.41 21.13 -1.95
N ASP A 461 3.78 21.54 -0.85
CA ASP A 461 3.96 22.88 -0.27
C ASP A 461 5.37 22.96 0.35
N PRO A 462 6.24 23.87 -0.10
CA PRO A 462 7.58 24.01 0.45
C PRO A 462 7.62 24.38 1.94
N GLY A 463 6.55 24.91 2.53
CA GLY A 463 6.64 25.51 3.86
C GLY A 463 7.60 26.71 3.88
N ASP A 464 8.15 27.09 5.03
CA ASP A 464 8.97 28.31 5.18
C ASP A 464 10.48 28.09 4.94
N ILE A 465 10.84 27.12 4.12
CA ILE A 465 12.25 26.78 3.83
C ILE A 465 12.85 27.64 2.70
N GLU A 466 14.16 27.87 2.72
CA GLU A 466 14.85 28.77 1.78
C GLU A 466 14.67 28.45 0.29
N GLU A 467 14.70 27.17 -0.08
CA GLU A 467 14.46 26.67 -1.46
C GLU A 467 13.03 26.92 -1.95
N GLY A 468 12.12 27.15 -0.99
CA GLY A 468 10.75 27.55 -1.22
C GLY A 468 10.61 28.99 -1.70
N TYR A 469 11.71 29.74 -1.86
CA TYR A 469 11.69 31.11 -2.38
C TYR A 469 12.36 31.19 -3.75
N GLU A 470 11.81 32.01 -4.64
CA GLU A 470 12.43 32.44 -5.90
C GLU A 470 12.83 33.90 -5.85
N SER A 471 13.95 34.23 -6.51
CA SER A 471 14.44 35.60 -6.62
C SER A 471 13.88 36.23 -7.88
N VAL A 472 13.06 37.27 -7.75
CA VAL A 472 12.44 38.00 -8.86
C VAL A 472 13.06 39.39 -8.97
N TYR A 473 13.72 39.65 -10.10
CA TYR A 473 14.24 40.97 -10.43
C TYR A 473 13.09 41.88 -10.83
N ASN A 474 12.99 43.03 -10.16
CA ASN A 474 12.01 44.06 -10.45
C ASN A 474 12.76 45.33 -10.82
N GLU A 475 12.21 46.05 -11.80
CA GLU A 475 12.76 47.31 -12.27
C GLU A 475 11.61 48.26 -12.60
N TYR A 476 11.71 49.48 -12.09
CA TYR A 476 10.78 50.56 -12.39
C TYR A 476 11.58 51.77 -12.87
N SER A 477 11.05 52.50 -13.85
CA SER A 477 11.71 53.69 -14.36
C SER A 477 10.70 54.75 -14.79
N PHE A 478 11.18 55.97 -14.93
CA PHE A 478 10.48 57.08 -15.59
C PHE A 478 11.45 57.82 -16.51
N PHE A 479 10.90 58.50 -17.49
CA PHE A 479 11.63 59.42 -18.35
C PHE A 479 10.97 60.80 -18.36
N TYR A 480 11.79 61.83 -18.36
CA TYR A 480 11.41 63.23 -18.36
C TYR A 480 12.13 63.93 -19.50
N GLU A 481 11.41 64.71 -20.29
CA GLU A 481 11.95 65.53 -21.37
C GLU A 481 11.18 66.85 -21.44
N GLU A 482 11.90 67.95 -21.46
CA GLU A 482 11.36 69.31 -21.68
C GLU A 482 10.10 69.67 -20.87
N GLY A 483 10.07 69.30 -19.58
CA GLY A 483 8.97 69.66 -18.67
C GLY A 483 7.80 68.65 -18.64
N VAL A 484 7.93 67.50 -19.29
CA VAL A 484 6.89 66.47 -19.33
C VAL A 484 7.47 65.10 -18.98
N PHE A 485 6.75 64.31 -18.17
CA PHE A 485 7.07 62.90 -17.95
C PHE A 485 6.39 62.02 -18.99
N ASP A 486 7.07 60.96 -19.44
CA ASP A 486 6.48 59.94 -20.29
C ASP A 486 5.32 59.21 -19.59
N THR A 487 5.47 58.96 -18.29
CA THR A 487 4.47 58.41 -17.38
C THR A 487 4.58 59.13 -16.04
N ASP A 488 3.46 59.56 -15.46
CA ASP A 488 3.45 60.28 -14.18
C ASP A 488 4.09 59.43 -13.05
N PRO A 489 5.25 59.83 -12.50
CA PRO A 489 5.96 59.06 -11.48
C PRO A 489 5.18 58.88 -10.16
N SER A 490 4.11 59.65 -9.93
CA SER A 490 3.22 59.48 -8.78
C SER A 490 2.29 58.27 -8.93
N THR A 491 2.07 57.80 -10.16
CA THR A 491 1.21 56.66 -10.50
C THR A 491 1.98 55.34 -10.61
N ILE A 492 3.31 55.40 -10.68
CA ILE A 492 4.18 54.23 -10.73
C ILE A 492 4.55 53.82 -9.30
N SER A 493 3.86 52.81 -8.78
CA SER A 493 4.03 52.30 -7.41
C SER A 493 4.49 50.85 -7.34
N PHE A 494 5.23 50.50 -6.29
CA PHE A 494 5.59 49.13 -5.95
C PHE A 494 5.50 48.88 -4.44
N ASN A 495 5.28 47.62 -4.05
CA ASN A 495 5.18 47.19 -2.66
C ASN A 495 6.36 46.30 -2.25
N LEU A 496 6.86 46.51 -1.04
CA LEU A 496 7.88 45.67 -0.39
C LEU A 496 7.29 45.01 0.85
N ASP A 497 7.25 43.67 0.91
CA ASP A 497 6.74 42.92 2.06
C ASP A 497 7.74 42.89 3.24
N VAL A 498 9.02 43.07 2.94
CA VAL A 498 10.13 43.06 3.91
C VAL A 498 11.13 44.15 3.56
N GLY A 499 11.93 44.57 4.54
CA GLY A 499 13.00 45.53 4.31
C GLY A 499 13.98 45.04 3.23
N THR A 500 14.18 45.84 2.18
CA THR A 500 14.89 45.44 0.95
C THR A 500 15.91 46.50 0.55
N ASN A 501 17.12 46.07 0.19
CA ASN A 501 18.10 46.94 -0.46
C ASN A 501 17.73 47.11 -1.93
N VAL A 502 17.55 48.36 -2.36
CA VAL A 502 17.24 48.73 -3.74
C VAL A 502 18.40 49.52 -4.36
N GLU A 503 18.71 49.26 -5.62
CA GLU A 503 19.64 50.06 -6.40
C GLU A 503 18.86 51.16 -7.12
N ILE A 504 19.32 52.40 -6.98
CA ILE A 504 18.73 53.58 -7.60
C ILE A 504 19.76 54.19 -8.53
N ARG A 505 19.38 54.43 -9.79
CA ARG A 505 20.16 55.15 -10.78
C ARG A 505 19.39 56.37 -11.26
N LYS A 506 20.04 57.52 -11.29
CA LYS A 506 19.48 58.79 -11.78
C LYS A 506 20.41 59.35 -12.85
N GLU A 507 19.87 59.81 -13.97
CA GLU A 507 20.64 60.39 -15.06
C GLU A 507 19.97 61.64 -15.61
N ILE A 508 20.77 62.58 -16.11
CA ILE A 508 20.27 63.79 -16.78
C ILE A 508 21.12 64.12 -18.01
N ILE A 509 20.50 64.78 -18.99
CA ILE A 509 21.21 65.50 -20.05
C ILE A 509 21.02 67.00 -19.80
N PRO A 510 22.08 67.72 -19.42
CA PRO A 510 21.98 69.15 -19.15
C PRO A 510 22.30 70.00 -20.39
N ILE A 511 21.66 71.16 -20.48
CA ILE A 511 21.92 72.23 -21.46
C ILE A 511 22.56 73.49 -20.84
N GLY A 512 22.82 73.46 -19.52
CA GLY A 512 23.31 74.61 -18.75
C GLY A 512 23.60 74.29 -17.27
N PRO A 513 24.02 75.28 -16.47
CA PRO A 513 24.46 75.10 -15.08
C PRO A 513 23.35 74.85 -14.04
N ASN A 514 22.08 75.20 -14.30
CA ASN A 514 20.97 75.05 -13.34
C ASN A 514 20.43 73.60 -13.32
N ARG A 515 21.09 72.73 -12.55
CA ARG A 515 20.80 71.27 -12.43
C ARG A 515 20.96 70.71 -11.01
N SER A 516 20.28 71.30 -10.04
CA SER A 516 20.37 70.93 -8.62
C SER A 516 19.84 69.53 -8.25
N TRP A 517 19.02 68.88 -9.08
CA TRP A 517 18.43 67.56 -8.81
C TRP A 517 19.48 66.44 -8.67
N LEU A 518 20.64 66.62 -9.31
CA LEU A 518 21.83 65.76 -9.16
C LEU A 518 23.06 66.52 -8.64
N SER A 519 22.87 67.65 -7.96
CA SER A 519 23.96 68.44 -7.35
C SER A 519 25.13 68.72 -8.32
N GLY A 520 24.84 68.91 -9.61
CA GLY A 520 25.84 69.18 -10.65
C GLY A 520 26.37 67.96 -11.42
N ALA A 521 26.10 66.72 -10.97
CA ALA A 521 26.46 65.48 -11.67
C ALA A 521 25.50 65.16 -12.83
N VAL A 522 25.92 64.32 -13.77
CA VAL A 522 25.11 63.86 -14.91
C VAL A 522 24.54 62.45 -14.75
N SER A 523 25.11 61.65 -13.85
CA SER A 523 24.63 60.31 -13.49
C SER A 523 25.03 59.98 -12.05
N GLN A 524 24.17 59.28 -11.32
CA GLN A 524 24.41 58.83 -9.95
C GLN A 524 23.76 57.48 -9.72
N THR A 525 24.51 56.53 -9.15
CA THR A 525 24.00 55.25 -8.64
C THR A 525 24.19 55.17 -7.14
N SER A 526 23.17 54.71 -6.42
CA SER A 526 23.21 54.54 -4.96
C SER A 526 22.35 53.36 -4.52
N ASN A 527 22.76 52.68 -3.45
CA ASN A 527 21.94 51.67 -2.79
C ASN A 527 21.19 52.29 -1.61
N LEU A 528 19.89 52.02 -1.52
CA LEU A 528 19.03 52.50 -0.45
C LEU A 528 18.33 51.31 0.21
N PHE A 529 18.28 51.28 1.54
CA PHE A 529 17.43 50.32 2.25
C PHE A 529 16.04 50.91 2.42
N LEU A 530 15.02 50.24 1.88
CA LEU A 530 13.62 50.60 2.06
C LEU A 530 12.96 49.60 3.01
N SER A 531 12.24 50.08 4.02
CA SER A 531 11.43 49.24 4.91
C SER A 531 10.24 48.64 4.17
N ALA A 532 9.55 47.65 4.78
CA ALA A 532 8.31 47.13 4.21
C ALA A 532 7.25 48.25 4.08
N GLY A 533 6.55 48.29 2.94
CA GLY A 533 5.56 49.34 2.64
C GLY A 533 5.36 49.58 1.14
N ASP A 534 4.47 50.52 0.83
CA ASP A 534 4.17 50.98 -0.54
C ASP A 534 4.98 52.23 -0.88
N TYR A 535 5.60 52.24 -2.06
CA TYR A 535 6.44 53.33 -2.55
C TYR A 535 6.02 53.76 -3.95
N THR A 536 6.14 55.07 -4.23
CA THR A 536 6.01 55.62 -5.59
C THR A 536 7.35 56.15 -6.09
N LEU A 537 7.54 56.19 -7.41
CA LEU A 537 8.78 56.77 -7.97
C LEU A 537 8.91 58.26 -7.63
N GLN A 538 7.82 59.01 -7.56
CA GLN A 538 7.84 60.42 -7.14
C GLN A 538 8.45 60.61 -5.75
N GLN A 539 8.08 59.77 -4.78
CA GLN A 539 8.60 59.83 -3.41
C GLN A 539 10.09 59.46 -3.34
N ILE A 540 10.49 58.40 -4.05
CA ILE A 540 11.86 57.88 -4.02
C ILE A 540 12.83 58.82 -4.75
N PHE A 541 12.44 59.32 -5.92
CA PHE A 541 13.29 60.14 -6.78
C PHE A 541 13.12 61.65 -6.54
N GLN A 542 12.13 62.06 -5.73
CA GLN A 542 11.76 63.45 -5.50
C GLN A 542 11.52 64.21 -6.81
N THR A 543 10.81 63.57 -7.76
CA THR A 543 10.69 64.05 -9.15
C THR A 543 10.03 65.42 -9.28
N ASN A 544 9.22 65.85 -8.29
CA ASN A 544 8.66 67.21 -8.24
C ASN A 544 9.72 68.31 -8.26
N GLN A 545 10.93 68.03 -7.79
CA GLN A 545 12.03 69.00 -7.82
C GLN A 545 12.50 69.30 -9.25
N LEU A 546 12.25 68.44 -10.24
CA LEU A 546 12.63 68.67 -11.63
C LEU A 546 11.94 69.92 -12.22
N PHE A 547 10.80 70.32 -11.69
CA PHE A 547 10.09 71.55 -12.09
C PHE A 547 10.58 72.82 -11.37
N ASN A 548 11.51 72.70 -10.42
CA ASN A 548 12.02 73.86 -9.71
C ASN A 548 12.93 74.69 -10.63
N PRO A 549 12.97 76.03 -10.49
CA PRO A 549 13.83 76.90 -11.31
C PRO A 549 15.33 76.53 -11.28
N GLY A 550 15.82 75.93 -10.20
CA GLY A 550 17.21 75.44 -10.10
C GLY A 550 17.53 74.20 -10.96
N ASN A 551 16.55 73.68 -11.70
CA ASN A 551 16.65 72.54 -12.61
C ASN A 551 16.23 72.90 -14.06
N SER A 552 16.12 74.21 -14.38
CA SER A 552 15.68 74.70 -15.70
C SER A 552 16.56 74.21 -16.87
N ASP A 553 17.80 73.84 -16.59
CA ASP A 553 18.77 73.46 -17.61
C ASP A 553 18.90 71.94 -17.76
N ILE A 554 17.97 71.17 -17.20
CA ILE A 554 17.85 69.72 -17.42
C ILE A 554 16.95 69.51 -18.64
N GLN A 555 17.53 69.10 -19.78
CA GLN A 555 16.78 68.79 -20.99
C GLN A 555 16.03 67.47 -20.85
N THR A 556 16.74 66.44 -20.38
CA THR A 556 16.14 65.13 -20.06
C THR A 556 16.58 64.64 -18.70
N ALA A 557 15.73 63.86 -18.04
CA ALA A 557 16.05 63.15 -16.81
C ALA A 557 15.46 61.75 -16.85
N SER A 558 16.17 60.78 -16.28
CA SER A 558 15.64 59.44 -16.06
C SER A 558 15.98 58.98 -14.66
N GLY A 559 15.08 58.20 -14.09
CA GLY A 559 15.30 57.50 -12.84
C GLY A 559 14.94 56.04 -13.03
N LYS A 560 15.81 55.15 -12.56
CA LYS A 560 15.63 53.71 -12.59
C LYS A 560 15.89 53.15 -11.20
N ILE A 561 14.96 52.38 -10.67
CA ILE A 561 15.11 51.64 -9.42
C ILE A 561 15.03 50.14 -9.74
N SER A 562 15.95 49.36 -9.20
CA SER A 562 15.93 47.91 -9.35
C SER A 562 16.24 47.18 -8.06
N PHE A 563 15.60 46.03 -7.87
CA PHE A 563 15.78 45.19 -6.69
C PHE A 563 15.36 43.76 -6.96
N THR A 564 15.88 42.84 -6.16
CA THR A 564 15.50 41.42 -6.19
C THR A 564 14.62 41.10 -4.99
N LYS A 565 13.37 40.70 -5.24
CA LYS A 565 12.44 40.24 -4.19
C LYS A 565 12.53 38.73 -4.07
N ARG A 566 12.53 38.19 -2.84
CA ARG A 566 12.28 36.76 -2.60
C ARG A 566 10.78 36.53 -2.53
N ILE A 567 10.22 35.77 -3.46
CA ILE A 567 8.80 35.39 -3.49
C ILE A 567 8.70 33.91 -3.12
N LYS A 568 7.79 33.55 -2.22
CA LYS A 568 7.55 32.16 -1.86
C LYS A 568 6.87 31.44 -3.03
N LYS A 569 7.44 30.33 -3.47
CA LYS A 569 6.87 29.44 -4.48
C LYS A 569 5.60 28.79 -3.93
N ASP A 570 4.57 28.70 -4.77
CA ASP A 570 3.33 28.01 -4.42
C ASP A 570 3.51 26.48 -4.28
N ARG A 571 4.53 25.91 -4.93
CA ARG A 571 4.77 24.47 -4.97
C ARG A 571 6.21 24.13 -5.33
N MET A 572 6.71 23.02 -4.82
CA MET A 572 7.95 22.37 -5.27
C MET A 572 7.63 21.04 -5.94
N ILE A 573 8.43 20.67 -6.95
CA ILE A 573 8.32 19.35 -7.61
C ILE A 573 8.70 18.28 -6.59
N GLY A 574 7.81 17.31 -6.43
CA GLY A 574 7.93 16.16 -5.56
C GLY A 574 8.24 14.87 -6.34
N PRO A 575 8.58 13.80 -5.60
CA PRO A 575 9.04 12.54 -6.17
C PRO A 575 7.94 11.67 -6.76
N GLY A 576 8.30 10.89 -7.77
CA GLY A 576 7.38 9.98 -8.44
C GLY A 576 6.29 10.69 -9.22
N LEU A 577 5.25 9.95 -9.59
CA LEU A 577 4.15 10.44 -10.42
C LEU A 577 2.82 10.35 -9.69
N ARG A 578 1.91 11.23 -10.11
CA ARG A 578 0.48 11.18 -9.81
C ARG A 578 -0.34 11.23 -11.09
N ILE A 579 -1.57 10.76 -11.02
CA ILE A 579 -2.53 10.91 -12.10
C ILE A 579 -2.87 12.39 -12.27
N LYS A 580 -2.91 12.85 -13.52
CA LYS A 580 -3.40 14.20 -13.87
C LYS A 580 -4.74 14.11 -14.56
N ARG A 581 -4.90 13.14 -15.45
CA ARG A 581 -6.11 12.95 -16.23
C ARG A 581 -6.26 11.49 -16.67
N ILE A 582 -7.49 10.99 -16.63
CA ILE A 582 -7.88 9.74 -17.28
C ILE A 582 -8.85 10.10 -18.39
N LYS A 583 -8.65 9.47 -19.56
CA LYS A 583 -9.53 9.59 -20.72
C LYS A 583 -10.03 8.21 -21.10
N TRP A 584 -11.33 8.03 -21.13
CA TRP A 584 -12.00 6.88 -21.74
C TRP A 584 -12.47 7.28 -23.14
N ASP A 585 -12.24 6.40 -24.10
CA ASP A 585 -12.74 6.52 -25.47
C ASP A 585 -13.49 5.23 -25.79
N TYR A 586 -14.79 5.33 -26.01
CA TYR A 586 -15.63 4.20 -26.38
C TYR A 586 -16.35 4.54 -27.69
N ASP A 587 -15.90 3.92 -28.79
CA ASP A 587 -16.50 4.11 -30.12
C ASP A 587 -16.61 5.60 -30.53
N GLY A 588 -15.58 6.39 -30.21
CA GLY A 588 -15.52 7.83 -30.48
C GLY A 588 -16.23 8.70 -29.43
N GLN A 589 -16.96 8.12 -28.48
CA GLN A 589 -17.45 8.83 -27.30
C GLN A 589 -16.34 8.96 -26.28
N ILE A 590 -15.91 10.20 -26.06
CA ILE A 590 -14.82 10.52 -25.15
C ILE A 590 -15.42 10.99 -23.83
N SER A 591 -14.97 10.37 -22.74
CA SER A 591 -15.12 10.93 -21.39
C SER A 591 -13.76 11.14 -20.75
N THR A 592 -13.61 12.21 -20.00
CA THR A 592 -12.40 12.58 -19.28
C THR A 592 -12.69 12.90 -17.82
N LYS A 593 -11.72 12.58 -16.99
CA LYS A 593 -11.67 12.95 -15.58
C LYS A 593 -10.32 13.58 -15.31
N GLN A 594 -10.32 14.77 -14.71
CA GLN A 594 -9.12 15.54 -14.37
C GLN A 594 -8.95 15.61 -12.85
N TYR A 595 -7.69 15.62 -12.41
CA TYR A 595 -7.34 15.61 -11.00
C TYR A 595 -6.54 16.86 -10.62
N PHE A 596 -6.91 17.50 -9.52
CA PHE A 596 -6.22 18.69 -8.99
C PHE A 596 -5.84 18.52 -7.52
N TYR A 597 -4.61 18.90 -7.20
CA TYR A 597 -3.98 18.68 -5.90
C TYR A 597 -3.62 20.02 -5.24
N ARG A 598 -4.62 20.88 -5.07
CA ARG A 598 -4.44 22.27 -4.62
C ARG A 598 -5.23 22.56 -3.34
N LEU A 599 -4.71 23.46 -2.52
CA LEU A 599 -5.47 24.05 -1.42
C LEU A 599 -6.57 24.95 -1.99
N GLN A 600 -7.71 25.00 -1.30
CA GLN A 600 -8.91 25.69 -1.78
C GLN A 600 -8.64 27.16 -2.06
N GLY A 601 -8.96 27.61 -3.28
CA GLY A 601 -8.84 29.02 -3.69
C GLY A 601 -7.41 29.52 -3.88
N THR A 602 -6.42 28.64 -3.95
CA THR A 602 -5.00 29.01 -4.11
C THR A 602 -4.32 28.15 -5.17
N ASN A 603 -3.14 28.59 -5.63
CA ASN A 603 -2.26 27.78 -6.47
C ASN A 603 -1.32 26.86 -5.66
N LYS A 604 -1.39 26.93 -4.32
CA LYS A 604 -0.54 26.13 -3.43
C LYS A 604 -0.88 24.66 -3.52
N SER A 605 0.15 23.81 -3.50
CA SER A 605 -0.05 22.36 -3.41
C SER A 605 -0.76 21.99 -2.12
N SER A 606 -1.67 21.01 -2.18
CA SER A 606 -2.19 20.32 -0.98
C SER A 606 -1.27 19.18 -0.51
N GLY A 607 -0.19 18.93 -1.26
CA GLY A 607 0.80 17.91 -0.99
C GLY A 607 1.73 18.30 0.15
N GLN A 608 2.03 17.35 1.01
CA GLN A 608 2.99 17.47 2.11
C GLN A 608 4.04 16.38 1.94
N LEU A 609 5.30 16.79 1.93
CA LEU A 609 6.44 15.89 1.88
C LEU A 609 6.69 15.31 3.28
N ASP A 610 6.85 14.00 3.40
CA ASP A 610 7.17 13.34 4.68
C ASP A 610 8.45 13.91 5.30
N SER A 611 9.55 13.79 4.55
CA SER A 611 10.87 14.25 4.98
C SER A 611 11.74 14.55 3.76
N LYS A 612 12.57 15.58 3.86
CA LYS A 612 13.57 15.87 2.82
C LYS A 612 14.76 14.91 2.93
N PRO A 613 15.29 14.38 1.82
CA PRO A 613 16.49 13.54 1.84
C PRO A 613 17.70 14.29 2.41
N ILE A 614 18.35 13.71 3.42
CA ILE A 614 19.58 14.24 4.02
C ILE A 614 20.75 13.37 3.56
N TYR A 615 21.80 13.99 3.03
CA TYR A 615 22.99 13.30 2.53
C TYR A 615 24.29 13.76 3.22
N TYR A 616 24.20 14.77 4.09
CA TYR A 616 25.31 15.36 4.82
C TYR A 616 24.99 15.37 6.31
N ALA A 617 25.95 14.98 7.14
CA ALA A 617 25.87 15.17 8.59
C ALA A 617 27.23 15.66 9.11
N GLY A 618 27.22 16.77 9.85
CA GLY A 618 28.39 17.26 10.58
C GLY A 618 28.48 16.63 11.97
N PHE A 619 29.67 16.62 12.56
CA PHE A 619 29.86 16.10 13.92
C PHE A 619 31.02 16.79 14.65
N THR A 620 30.96 16.72 15.97
CA THR A 620 32.01 17.15 16.92
C THR A 620 32.17 16.05 17.97
N GLY A 621 33.31 15.36 18.00
CA GLY A 621 33.57 14.20 18.87
C GLY A 621 34.38 14.54 20.13
N GLY A 622 34.26 13.70 21.16
CA GLY A 622 34.84 13.90 22.50
C GLY A 622 36.38 13.92 22.59
N VAL A 623 37.09 13.54 21.53
CA VAL A 623 38.57 13.63 21.41
C VAL A 623 39.05 14.91 20.69
N GLY A 624 38.21 15.94 20.62
CA GLY A 624 38.51 17.19 19.93
C GLY A 624 38.60 17.03 18.42
N ALA A 625 37.92 16.03 17.86
CA ALA A 625 37.81 15.80 16.42
C ALA A 625 36.50 16.38 15.89
N SER A 626 36.53 17.08 14.78
CA SER A 626 35.32 17.61 14.12
C SER A 626 35.37 17.32 12.63
N GLY A 627 34.21 17.18 12.00
CA GLY A 627 34.16 16.76 10.61
C GLY A 627 32.76 16.61 10.06
N PHE A 628 32.65 15.90 8.94
CA PHE A 628 31.39 15.58 8.31
C PHE A 628 31.44 14.25 7.53
N VAL A 629 30.26 13.67 7.33
CA VAL A 629 30.03 12.56 6.40
C VAL A 629 29.09 13.01 5.28
N MET A 630 29.41 12.59 4.06
CA MET A 630 28.56 12.68 2.88
C MET A 630 28.28 11.28 2.37
N SER A 631 27.05 11.05 1.92
CA SER A 631 26.61 9.73 1.45
C SER A 631 25.76 9.84 0.19
N SER A 632 25.84 8.82 -0.66
CA SER A 632 24.92 8.62 -1.78
C SER A 632 23.60 7.98 -1.37
N ALA A 633 23.57 7.31 -0.22
CA ALA A 633 22.37 6.84 0.46
C ALA A 633 21.88 7.90 1.47
N ARG A 634 20.57 7.93 1.71
CA ARG A 634 19.95 8.91 2.62
C ARG A 634 20.31 8.60 4.07
N LEU A 635 20.71 9.62 4.80
CA LEU A 635 21.04 9.53 6.22
C LEU A 635 19.78 9.49 7.11
N ASN A 636 18.63 9.94 6.61
CA ASN A 636 17.35 9.96 7.31
C ASN A 636 16.28 9.04 6.69
N GLU A 637 16.70 7.95 6.03
CA GLU A 637 15.76 7.05 5.35
C GLU A 637 14.73 6.42 6.31
N ARG A 638 13.45 6.65 6.03
CA ARG A 638 12.31 5.94 6.62
C ARG A 638 11.67 5.07 5.55
N GLN A 639 11.69 3.75 5.72
CA GLN A 639 11.21 2.81 4.69
C GLN A 639 9.68 2.73 4.59
N ASP A 640 8.95 3.28 5.58
CA ASP A 640 7.49 3.13 5.71
C ASP A 640 6.68 4.35 5.25
N ALA A 641 7.33 5.39 4.72
CA ALA A 641 6.67 6.65 4.42
C ALA A 641 6.38 6.82 2.92
N LEU A 642 5.09 7.02 2.59
CA LEU A 642 4.70 7.60 1.31
C LEU A 642 5.35 8.99 1.21
N PRO A 643 6.07 9.29 0.10
CA PRO A 643 6.89 10.48 0.06
C PRO A 643 6.06 11.76 0.06
N VAL A 644 4.90 11.76 -0.61
CA VAL A 644 3.96 12.88 -0.64
C VAL A 644 2.55 12.38 -0.35
N GLY A 645 1.89 13.03 0.62
CA GLY A 645 0.46 12.88 0.89
C GLY A 645 -0.29 14.16 0.55
N TYR A 646 -1.48 14.07 -0.04
CA TYR A 646 -2.34 15.20 -0.40
C TYR A 646 -3.50 15.33 0.58
N SER A 647 -3.59 16.47 1.27
CA SER A 647 -4.71 16.74 2.18
C SER A 647 -6.01 17.01 1.43
N ARG A 648 -5.94 17.35 0.14
CA ARG A 648 -7.09 17.70 -0.70
C ARG A 648 -6.89 17.32 -2.16
N VAL A 649 -7.88 16.66 -2.76
CA VAL A 649 -7.90 16.29 -4.19
C VAL A 649 -9.26 16.62 -4.80
N GLU A 650 -9.27 17.29 -5.95
CA GLU A 650 -10.49 17.49 -6.75
C GLU A 650 -10.48 16.57 -7.96
N GLU A 651 -11.56 15.83 -8.17
CA GLU A 651 -11.90 15.18 -9.43
C GLU A 651 -12.89 16.05 -10.19
N ILE A 652 -12.60 16.39 -11.44
CA ILE A 652 -13.50 17.15 -12.33
C ILE A 652 -13.86 16.28 -13.53
N MET A 653 -15.16 16.14 -13.78
CA MET A 653 -15.73 15.39 -14.91
C MET A 653 -15.91 16.31 -16.13
N ASP A 654 -16.22 15.75 -17.30
CA ASP A 654 -16.40 16.52 -18.55
C ASP A 654 -17.50 17.58 -18.50
N ASP A 655 -18.55 17.33 -17.73
CA ASP A 655 -19.67 18.25 -17.55
C ASP A 655 -19.37 19.37 -16.53
N ASN A 656 -18.13 19.45 -16.04
CA ASN A 656 -17.67 20.30 -14.95
C ASN A 656 -18.24 19.98 -13.56
N SER A 657 -19.00 18.89 -13.40
CA SER A 657 -19.30 18.37 -12.07
C SER A 657 -17.99 17.94 -11.40
N LYS A 658 -17.95 18.03 -10.06
CA LYS A 658 -16.72 17.72 -9.33
C LYS A 658 -16.94 17.05 -7.99
N ILE A 659 -15.97 16.23 -7.60
CA ILE A 659 -15.88 15.59 -6.29
C ILE A 659 -14.61 16.08 -5.61
N VAL A 660 -14.72 16.58 -4.38
CA VAL A 660 -13.59 17.09 -3.60
C VAL A 660 -13.38 16.20 -2.39
N TYR A 661 -12.22 15.56 -2.33
CA TYR A 661 -11.78 14.73 -1.23
C TYR A 661 -10.88 15.53 -0.29
N HIS A 662 -11.05 15.34 1.01
CA HIS A 662 -10.17 15.84 2.05
C HIS A 662 -9.68 14.68 2.90
N TYR A 663 -8.36 14.60 3.09
CA TYR A 663 -7.68 13.51 3.76
C TYR A 663 -6.93 13.99 5.00
N SER A 664 -6.86 13.15 6.04
CA SER A 664 -5.88 13.36 7.11
C SER A 664 -4.46 13.26 6.55
N ASN A 665 -3.55 14.12 7.00
CA ASN A 665 -2.19 14.22 6.46
C ASN A 665 -1.16 14.54 7.55
N PHE A 666 0.11 14.75 7.19
CA PHE A 666 1.22 15.03 8.10
C PHE A 666 0.96 16.21 9.04
N SER A 667 0.21 17.23 8.63
CA SER A 667 -0.16 18.35 9.51
C SER A 667 -1.10 17.97 10.66
N GLU A 668 -1.89 16.92 10.53
CA GLU A 668 -2.78 16.41 11.60
C GLU A 668 -2.14 15.29 12.41
N ALA A 669 -1.28 14.49 11.76
CA ALA A 669 -0.66 13.31 12.33
C ALA A 669 0.84 13.29 12.01
N SER A 670 1.56 14.28 12.53
CA SER A 670 3.01 14.40 12.39
C SER A 670 3.71 13.32 13.21
N ASP A 671 4.78 12.74 12.68
CA ASP A 671 5.58 11.81 13.46
C ASP A 671 6.25 12.52 14.66
N GLN A 672 6.44 11.80 15.76
CA GLN A 672 7.23 12.31 16.88
C GLN A 672 8.71 12.05 16.58
N THR A 673 9.51 13.11 16.55
CA THR A 673 10.94 13.04 16.30
C THR A 673 11.73 13.45 17.53
N ALA A 674 12.74 12.67 17.91
CA ALA A 674 13.81 13.12 18.79
C ALA A 674 14.70 14.11 18.04
N SER A 675 15.07 15.24 18.67
CA SER A 675 16.00 16.21 18.08
C SER A 675 17.36 15.54 17.90
N PRO A 676 17.95 15.48 16.68
CA PRO A 676 19.16 14.69 16.49
C PRO A 676 20.46 15.31 17.04
N LEU A 677 20.48 16.57 17.51
CA LEU A 677 21.76 17.33 17.49
C LEU A 677 22.02 18.38 18.58
N ASP A 678 21.19 18.57 19.61
CA ASP A 678 21.48 19.57 20.64
C ASP A 678 21.95 18.88 21.93
N ASP A 679 23.28 18.81 22.08
CA ASP A 679 24.04 18.31 23.23
C ASP A 679 23.81 16.84 23.66
N ILE A 680 24.93 16.15 23.88
CA ILE A 680 25.01 14.74 24.32
C ILE A 680 24.34 14.52 25.70
N ASP A 681 23.91 15.60 26.37
CA ASP A 681 23.28 15.65 27.69
C ASP A 681 21.74 15.58 27.68
N GLU A 682 21.06 15.60 26.52
CA GLU A 682 19.60 15.38 26.48
C GLU A 682 19.22 13.89 26.40
N LYS A 683 18.21 13.49 27.18
CA LYS A 683 17.69 12.10 27.22
C LYS A 683 17.30 11.63 25.81
N LEU A 684 17.72 10.41 25.43
CA LEU A 684 17.25 9.71 24.22
C LEU A 684 15.71 9.63 24.20
N LEU A 685 15.05 10.44 23.36
CA LEU A 685 13.61 10.38 23.11
C LEU A 685 13.29 9.35 22.03
N ALA A 686 12.08 8.76 22.09
CA ALA A 686 11.65 7.76 21.12
C ALA A 686 11.09 8.40 19.84
N ASN A 687 11.59 8.01 18.66
CA ASN A 687 10.91 8.30 17.40
C ASN A 687 9.66 7.42 17.27
N ILE A 688 8.50 8.03 17.02
CA ILE A 688 7.21 7.33 16.86
C ILE A 688 6.53 7.78 15.57
N SER A 689 6.22 6.82 14.70
CA SER A 689 5.45 7.08 13.47
C SER A 689 3.95 7.10 13.74
N ASN A 690 3.25 8.07 13.14
CA ASN A 690 1.79 8.22 13.16
C ASN A 690 1.14 7.86 11.81
N ALA A 691 1.80 7.03 11.00
CA ALA A 691 1.39 6.70 9.63
C ALA A 691 -0.04 6.14 9.52
N GLN A 692 -0.48 5.34 10.49
CA GLN A 692 -1.81 4.72 10.49
C GLN A 692 -2.96 5.73 10.58
N SER A 693 -2.68 6.96 11.04
CA SER A 693 -3.65 8.05 11.18
C SER A 693 -3.71 8.97 9.95
N ARG A 694 -2.81 8.79 8.97
CA ARG A 694 -2.76 9.55 7.71
C ARG A 694 -3.57 8.87 6.60
N GLY A 695 -3.95 9.61 5.56
CA GLY A 695 -4.67 9.11 4.37
C GLY A 695 -6.14 8.76 4.60
N LYS A 696 -6.73 9.06 5.77
CA LYS A 696 -8.14 8.77 6.05
C LYS A 696 -9.04 9.82 5.39
N VAL A 697 -10.08 9.40 4.67
CA VAL A 697 -11.04 10.31 4.01
C VAL A 697 -11.88 11.02 5.06
N ARG A 698 -11.51 12.24 5.45
CA ARG A 698 -12.22 13.08 6.42
C ARG A 698 -13.49 13.69 5.86
N LYS A 699 -13.47 14.09 4.58
CA LYS A 699 -14.61 14.73 3.93
C LYS A 699 -14.63 14.45 2.43
N VAL A 700 -15.84 14.26 1.89
CA VAL A 700 -16.10 14.19 0.45
C VAL A 700 -17.23 15.16 0.11
N GLU A 701 -17.00 16.08 -0.81
CA GLU A 701 -17.99 17.04 -1.28
C GLU A 701 -18.29 16.80 -2.75
N TYR A 702 -19.58 16.80 -3.11
CA TYR A 702 -20.05 16.59 -4.47
C TYR A 702 -20.70 17.88 -4.96
N PHE A 703 -20.33 18.28 -6.17
CA PHE A 703 -20.83 19.47 -6.84
C PHE A 703 -21.40 19.10 -8.20
N ASP A 704 -22.50 19.74 -8.58
CA ASP A 704 -23.05 19.62 -9.92
C ASP A 704 -22.25 20.43 -10.96
N ALA A 705 -22.64 20.31 -12.23
CA ALA A 705 -22.05 21.04 -13.36
C ALA A 705 -22.07 22.57 -13.23
N LEU A 706 -22.95 23.13 -12.39
CA LEU A 706 -23.04 24.58 -12.12
C LEU A 706 -22.17 25.01 -10.93
N GLY A 707 -21.41 24.09 -10.34
CA GLY A 707 -20.57 24.34 -9.18
C GLY A 707 -21.35 24.43 -7.86
N ARG A 708 -22.62 24.01 -7.83
CA ARG A 708 -23.43 23.99 -6.61
C ARG A 708 -23.17 22.71 -5.84
N LYS A 709 -22.97 22.83 -4.52
CA LYS A 709 -22.78 21.67 -3.65
C LYS A 709 -24.11 20.92 -3.51
N ILE A 710 -24.14 19.64 -3.89
CA ILE A 710 -25.33 18.79 -3.83
C ILE A 710 -25.27 17.78 -2.68
N ARG A 711 -24.07 17.39 -2.26
CA ARG A 711 -23.86 16.44 -1.17
C ARG A 711 -22.52 16.68 -0.47
N SER A 712 -22.47 16.46 0.84
CA SER A 712 -21.23 16.38 1.61
C SER A 712 -21.29 15.17 2.54
N VAL A 713 -20.17 14.47 2.69
CA VAL A 713 -19.99 13.36 3.62
C VAL A 713 -18.79 13.68 4.48
N ASN A 714 -18.97 13.84 5.80
CA ASN A 714 -17.90 14.06 6.76
C ASN A 714 -17.71 12.79 7.60
N ASN A 715 -16.46 12.39 7.84
CA ASN A 715 -16.10 11.17 8.54
C ASN A 715 -15.18 11.47 9.72
N ASP A 716 -15.56 10.97 10.89
CA ASP A 716 -14.76 11.04 12.10
C ASP A 716 -14.13 9.67 12.39
N TYR A 717 -12.87 9.71 12.80
CA TYR A 717 -12.09 8.53 13.12
C TYR A 717 -11.53 8.65 14.53
N SER A 718 -11.41 7.53 15.23
CA SER A 718 -10.73 7.47 16.52
C SER A 718 -9.90 6.20 16.66
N GLU A 719 -8.92 6.25 17.53
CA GLU A 719 -8.14 5.08 17.95
C GLU A 719 -8.94 4.28 18.97
N LEU A 720 -8.92 2.94 18.86
CA LEU A 720 -9.51 2.06 19.88
C LEU A 720 -8.58 1.98 21.10
N PRO A 721 -9.02 2.34 22.33
CA PRO A 721 -8.14 2.51 23.49
C PRO A 721 -7.43 1.25 23.99
N ASP A 722 -8.05 0.08 23.84
CA ASP A 722 -7.61 -1.15 24.52
C ASP A 722 -6.45 -1.90 23.80
N TRP A 723 -5.83 -1.29 22.78
CA TRP A 723 -4.94 -1.99 21.83
C TRP A 723 -3.66 -1.23 21.44
N SER A 724 -3.29 -0.16 22.14
CA SER A 724 -2.02 0.51 21.87
C SER A 724 -0.85 -0.27 22.48
N GLU A 725 -0.31 -1.25 21.77
CA GLU A 725 0.99 -1.84 22.09
C GLU A 725 2.11 -0.97 21.54
N THR A 726 3.13 -0.72 22.35
CA THR A 726 4.33 0.01 21.94
C THR A 726 5.51 -0.94 21.99
N VAL A 727 6.09 -1.23 20.84
CA VAL A 727 7.33 -2.01 20.73
C VAL A 727 8.48 -1.05 20.67
N VAL A 728 9.26 -1.00 21.74
CA VAL A 728 10.43 -0.13 21.86
C VAL A 728 11.69 -0.85 21.39
N PHE A 729 12.63 -0.11 20.80
CA PHE A 729 13.91 -0.65 20.37
C PHE A 729 15.00 0.41 20.31
N LEU A 730 16.26 -0.03 20.27
CA LEU A 730 17.41 0.82 19.98
C LEU A 730 17.62 0.88 18.47
N ASP A 731 17.70 2.10 17.93
CA ASP A 731 17.96 2.37 16.53
C ASP A 731 19.38 2.91 16.41
N LEU A 732 20.30 2.08 15.94
CA LEU A 732 21.71 2.42 15.81
C LEU A 732 22.07 2.48 14.33
N LYS A 733 22.43 3.69 13.89
CA LYS A 733 22.83 3.97 12.51
C LYS A 733 24.34 4.20 12.45
N SER A 734 25.08 3.25 11.88
CA SER A 734 26.52 3.40 11.68
C SER A 734 26.81 4.27 10.45
N LEU A 735 27.32 5.47 10.69
CA LEU A 735 27.71 6.38 9.60
C LEU A 735 29.08 6.02 9.05
N PHE A 736 29.99 5.57 9.91
CA PHE A 736 31.37 5.20 9.58
C PHE A 736 32.07 4.46 10.72
N TYR A 737 32.84 3.42 10.37
CA TYR A 737 33.75 2.70 11.27
C TYR A 737 35.16 2.65 10.65
N LYS A 738 36.19 3.11 11.36
CA LYS A 738 37.58 2.89 10.93
C LYS A 738 38.55 2.76 12.11
N ASN A 739 39.40 1.75 12.01
CA ASN A 739 40.58 1.63 12.85
C ASN A 739 41.73 2.45 12.23
N LEU A 740 42.10 3.56 12.87
CA LEU A 740 43.26 4.36 12.54
C LEU A 740 44.48 3.74 13.23
N THR A 741 45.25 2.94 12.48
CA THR A 741 46.62 2.58 12.87
C THR A 741 47.50 3.82 12.71
N SER A 742 48.44 4.02 13.64
CA SER A 742 49.25 5.24 13.77
C SER A 742 49.82 5.72 12.43
N LEU A 743 49.20 6.74 11.83
CA LEU A 743 49.72 7.46 10.68
C LEU A 743 50.79 8.48 11.12
N TYR A 744 51.75 8.11 11.97
CA TYR A 744 52.88 8.99 12.27
C TYR A 744 54.15 8.25 12.68
N SER A 745 55.27 8.73 12.13
CA SER A 745 56.65 8.33 12.40
C SER A 745 57.36 9.26 13.40
N ASP A 746 56.61 10.00 14.23
CA ASP A 746 57.19 10.87 15.25
C ASP A 746 57.30 10.12 16.60
N PRO A 747 58.51 9.86 17.13
CA PRO A 747 58.70 9.05 18.34
C PRO A 747 58.20 9.68 19.64
N GLN A 748 57.73 10.94 19.64
CA GLN A 748 57.36 11.66 20.87
C GLN A 748 55.86 11.67 21.18
N ASP A 749 54.99 11.28 20.25
CA ASP A 749 53.55 11.17 20.50
C ASP A 749 53.18 9.75 20.95
N LEU A 750 53.13 9.55 22.26
CA LEU A 750 52.60 8.33 22.89
C LEU A 750 51.07 8.27 22.72
N LEU A 751 50.60 7.90 21.53
CA LEU A 751 49.23 7.44 21.34
C LEU A 751 49.18 5.91 21.28
N PRO A 752 48.14 5.27 21.86
CA PRO A 752 47.95 3.84 21.71
C PRO A 752 47.87 3.46 20.22
N ALA A 753 48.47 2.32 19.86
CA ALA A 753 48.77 1.93 18.48
C ALA A 753 47.57 1.82 17.51
N ASN A 754 46.32 1.90 18.02
CA ASN A 754 45.08 1.80 17.26
C ASN A 754 44.05 2.78 17.85
N ILE A 755 43.61 3.80 17.09
CA ILE A 755 42.45 4.61 17.44
C ILE A 755 41.28 4.11 16.59
N GLU A 756 40.32 3.42 17.20
CA GLU A 756 39.03 3.11 16.57
C GLU A 756 38.15 4.35 16.62
N VAL A 757 37.71 4.81 15.45
CA VAL A 757 36.78 5.94 15.30
C VAL A 757 35.48 5.43 14.71
N ASP A 758 34.45 5.46 15.55
CA ASP A 758 33.10 5.03 15.21
C ASP A 758 32.18 6.24 15.27
N PHE A 759 31.59 6.60 14.13
CA PHE A 759 30.57 7.64 14.05
C PHE A 759 29.21 6.97 13.92
N LEU A 760 28.41 7.08 14.98
CA LEU A 760 27.14 6.39 15.12
C LEU A 760 26.07 7.40 15.49
N ILE A 761 24.87 7.24 14.94
CA ILE A 761 23.66 7.86 15.48
C ILE A 761 22.94 6.75 16.26
N LEU A 762 22.89 6.88 17.57
CA LEU A 762 22.11 6.00 18.43
C LEU A 762 20.87 6.75 18.90
N GLN A 763 19.70 6.15 18.71
CA GLN A 763 18.41 6.70 19.13
C GLN A 763 17.57 5.60 19.81
N LYS A 764 16.66 6.00 20.69
CA LYS A 764 15.54 5.14 21.09
C LYS A 764 14.43 5.34 20.06
N SER A 765 13.75 4.26 19.70
CA SER A 765 12.66 4.29 18.73
C SER A 765 11.53 3.38 19.19
N ALA A 766 10.33 3.58 18.65
CA ALA A 766 9.23 2.67 18.91
C ALA A 766 8.28 2.52 17.72
N TYR A 767 7.81 1.29 17.53
CA TYR A 767 6.63 1.03 16.73
C TYR A 767 5.39 1.09 17.64
N GLN A 768 4.37 1.83 17.22
CA GLN A 768 3.08 1.81 17.89
C GLN A 768 2.05 1.07 17.05
N SER A 769 1.37 0.12 17.69
CA SER A 769 0.14 -0.46 17.19
C SER A 769 -1.00 0.53 17.39
N ARG A 770 -1.72 0.85 16.31
CA ARG A 770 -2.88 1.76 16.35
C ARG A 770 -3.98 1.27 15.43
N PHE A 771 -5.18 1.12 15.98
CA PHE A 771 -6.38 0.75 15.24
C PHE A 771 -7.29 1.97 15.12
N VAL A 772 -7.11 2.71 14.02
CA VAL A 772 -7.92 3.89 13.69
C VAL A 772 -9.17 3.44 12.95
N VAL A 773 -10.33 3.52 13.59
CA VAL A 773 -11.63 3.08 13.07
C VAL A 773 -12.55 4.27 12.76
N LEU A 774 -13.47 4.10 11.80
CA LEU A 774 -14.49 5.09 11.46
C LEU A 774 -15.59 5.08 12.53
N THR A 775 -15.75 6.14 13.30
CA THR A 775 -16.73 6.21 14.39
C THR A 775 -17.98 6.99 14.04
N LYS A 776 -17.91 7.89 13.06
CA LYS A 776 -19.08 8.66 12.62
C LYS A 776 -18.98 9.06 11.15
N THR A 777 -20.13 9.03 10.48
CA THR A 777 -20.33 9.61 9.15
C THR A 777 -21.52 10.56 9.19
N THR A 778 -21.32 11.81 8.82
CA THR A 778 -22.38 12.82 8.68
C THR A 778 -22.58 13.14 7.20
N THR A 779 -23.74 12.81 6.64
CA THR A 779 -24.13 13.13 5.26
C THR A 779 -25.10 14.31 5.24
N SER A 780 -24.79 15.32 4.44
CA SER A 780 -25.64 16.49 4.17
C SER A 780 -26.04 16.48 2.70
N GLU A 781 -27.34 16.45 2.40
CA GLU A 781 -27.90 16.53 1.05
C GLU A 781 -28.59 17.87 0.82
N TYR A 782 -28.26 18.52 -0.29
CA TYR A 782 -28.75 19.87 -0.62
C TYR A 782 -29.72 19.78 -1.80
N PHE A 783 -30.97 20.17 -1.59
CA PHE A 783 -32.01 20.17 -2.64
C PHE A 783 -32.38 21.61 -3.03
N ASN A 784 -32.58 21.85 -4.34
CA ASN A 784 -33.23 23.06 -4.88
C ASN A 784 -32.66 24.42 -4.41
N ASN A 785 -31.33 24.61 -4.37
CA ASN A 785 -30.70 25.84 -3.91
C ASN A 785 -31.05 26.25 -2.44
N ASN A 786 -31.64 25.36 -1.63
CA ASN A 786 -31.92 25.66 -0.23
C ASN A 786 -30.63 25.78 0.59
N SER A 787 -30.59 26.73 1.52
CA SER A 787 -29.46 26.93 2.45
C SER A 787 -29.36 25.85 3.53
N GLU A 788 -30.48 25.18 3.86
CA GLU A 788 -30.54 24.15 4.89
C GLU A 788 -30.52 22.73 4.29
N PRO A 789 -29.48 21.91 4.51
CA PRO A 789 -29.40 20.56 4.00
C PRO A 789 -30.22 19.56 4.83
N LEU A 790 -30.65 18.46 4.21
CA LEU A 790 -31.06 17.27 4.95
C LEU A 790 -29.82 16.57 5.50
N ILE A 791 -29.71 16.53 6.83
CA ILE A 791 -28.60 15.90 7.54
C ILE A 791 -29.01 14.49 8.01
N SER A 792 -28.15 13.52 7.74
CA SER A 792 -28.21 12.19 8.35
C SER A 792 -26.85 11.83 8.94
N THR A 793 -26.84 11.19 10.11
CA THR A 793 -25.61 10.73 10.77
C THR A 793 -25.65 9.22 10.95
N LYS A 794 -24.51 8.54 10.77
CA LYS A 794 -24.28 7.17 11.18
C LYS A 794 -23.15 7.14 12.19
N GLU A 795 -23.39 6.61 13.38
CA GLU A 795 -22.39 6.44 14.43
C GLU A 795 -22.13 4.95 14.63
N PHE A 796 -20.86 4.58 14.69
CA PHE A 796 -20.38 3.21 14.81
C PHE A 796 -19.73 3.03 16.18
N LEU A 797 -20.24 2.07 16.95
CA LEU A 797 -19.65 1.67 18.22
C LEU A 797 -19.11 0.25 18.07
N TYR A 798 -17.81 0.12 18.31
CA TYR A 798 -17.09 -1.13 18.23
C TYR A 798 -17.12 -1.87 19.57
N GLY A 799 -16.94 -3.19 19.51
CA GLY A 799 -16.86 -4.06 20.68
C GLY A 799 -15.58 -3.88 21.49
N ASN A 800 -15.39 -4.78 22.44
CA ASN A 800 -14.18 -4.82 23.27
C ASN A 800 -12.97 -5.35 22.48
N SER A 801 -11.86 -5.50 23.18
CA SER A 801 -10.60 -6.00 22.63
C SER A 801 -10.60 -7.46 22.14
N ASP A 802 -11.72 -8.19 22.19
CA ASP A 802 -11.72 -9.60 21.77
C ASP A 802 -11.85 -9.80 20.25
N ASP A 803 -12.49 -8.90 19.49
CA ASP A 803 -12.72 -9.11 18.04
C ASP A 803 -12.79 -7.85 17.15
N ASN A 804 -12.85 -6.64 17.73
CA ASN A 804 -12.93 -5.37 16.99
C ASN A 804 -14.16 -5.24 16.06
N GLN A 805 -15.24 -5.98 16.29
CA GLN A 805 -16.43 -5.92 15.44
C GLN A 805 -17.44 -4.86 15.91
N ILE A 806 -18.20 -4.32 14.96
CA ILE A 806 -19.23 -3.30 15.23
C ILE A 806 -20.37 -3.92 16.04
N ARG A 807 -20.65 -3.37 17.23
CA ARG A 807 -21.74 -3.78 18.12
C ARG A 807 -22.99 -2.94 17.99
N LYS A 808 -22.84 -1.69 17.55
CA LYS A 808 -23.96 -0.77 17.37
C LYS A 808 -23.72 0.18 16.20
N ILE A 809 -24.73 0.31 15.35
CA ILE A 809 -24.83 1.34 14.31
C ILE A 809 -26.05 2.19 14.62
N ARG A 810 -25.85 3.46 15.02
CA ARG A 810 -26.94 4.43 15.20
C ARG A 810 -27.04 5.31 13.96
N SER A 811 -28.18 5.27 13.27
CA SER A 811 -28.49 6.15 12.14
C SER A 811 -29.52 7.19 12.57
N THR A 812 -29.22 8.49 12.49
CA THR A 812 -30.13 9.58 12.88
C THR A 812 -30.49 10.43 11.66
N ASN A 813 -31.76 10.76 11.49
CA ASN A 813 -32.23 11.63 10.40
C ASN A 813 -32.39 13.10 10.84
N SER A 814 -32.81 13.99 9.93
CA SER A 814 -32.95 15.43 10.23
C SER A 814 -34.10 15.77 11.17
N LYS A 815 -34.98 14.82 11.49
CA LYS A 815 -36.05 14.96 12.48
C LYS A 815 -35.64 14.45 13.88
N SER A 816 -34.37 14.08 14.04
CA SER A 816 -33.84 13.43 15.24
C SER A 816 -34.44 12.04 15.53
N ASP A 817 -35.12 11.42 14.56
CA ASP A 817 -35.49 10.01 14.68
C ASP A 817 -34.25 9.15 14.42
N GLU A 818 -34.11 8.07 15.20
CA GLU A 818 -32.98 7.16 15.09
C GLU A 818 -33.42 5.74 14.69
N VAL A 819 -32.61 5.09 13.85
CA VAL A 819 -32.63 3.64 13.63
C VAL A 819 -31.31 3.08 14.17
N ILE A 820 -31.39 2.25 15.19
CA ILE A 820 -30.25 1.67 15.87
C ILE A 820 -30.21 0.18 15.57
N ASN A 821 -29.11 -0.31 15.01
CA ASN A 821 -28.86 -1.73 14.83
C ASN A 821 -27.83 -2.20 15.85
N TYR A 822 -28.21 -3.18 16.66
CA TYR A 822 -27.34 -3.87 17.60
C TYR A 822 -26.90 -5.22 17.04
N PHE A 823 -25.68 -5.62 17.35
CA PHE A 823 -25.07 -6.88 16.94
C PHE A 823 -24.41 -7.54 18.14
N THR A 824 -24.56 -8.86 18.23
CA THR A 824 -23.75 -9.71 19.12
C THR A 824 -23.07 -10.81 18.32
N TYR A 825 -21.90 -11.20 18.77
CA TYR A 825 -20.99 -12.16 18.15
C TYR A 825 -20.49 -13.17 19.19
N PRO A 826 -19.86 -14.29 18.79
CA PRO A 826 -19.39 -15.32 19.69
C PRO A 826 -18.59 -14.82 20.90
N ALA A 827 -17.70 -13.83 20.72
CA ALA A 827 -16.91 -13.28 21.83
C ALA A 827 -17.79 -12.66 22.95
N ASP A 828 -18.98 -12.14 22.62
CA ASP A 828 -19.89 -11.54 23.61
C ASP A 828 -20.52 -12.58 24.56
N TYR A 829 -20.43 -13.87 24.22
CA TYR A 829 -20.96 -15.00 24.99
C TYR A 829 -19.85 -15.79 25.71
N LYS A 830 -18.57 -15.37 25.59
CA LYS A 830 -17.38 -16.09 26.11
C LYS A 830 -17.50 -16.50 27.58
N LEU A 831 -18.09 -15.65 28.41
CA LEU A 831 -18.28 -15.90 29.85
C LEU A 831 -19.47 -16.81 30.17
N LEU A 832 -20.38 -17.03 29.22
CA LEU A 832 -21.59 -17.83 29.41
C LEU A 832 -21.38 -19.32 29.10
N ASN A 833 -20.31 -19.65 28.36
CA ASN A 833 -19.94 -21.01 27.96
C ASN A 833 -21.11 -21.80 27.32
N GLU A 834 -21.94 -21.12 26.51
CA GLU A 834 -23.05 -21.76 25.80
C GLU A 834 -22.50 -22.75 24.77
N GLY A 835 -22.98 -23.99 24.81
CA GLY A 835 -22.27 -25.12 24.23
C GLY A 835 -21.92 -24.99 22.74
N TRP A 836 -22.82 -24.46 21.90
CA TRP A 836 -22.55 -24.26 20.47
C TRP A 836 -21.77 -22.97 20.18
N VAL A 837 -21.90 -21.94 21.03
CA VAL A 837 -21.15 -20.69 20.89
C VAL A 837 -19.69 -20.90 21.30
N ALA A 838 -19.46 -21.66 22.36
CA ALA A 838 -18.12 -22.07 22.79
C ALA A 838 -17.39 -22.83 21.67
N ASP A 839 -18.08 -23.69 20.91
CA ASP A 839 -17.50 -24.40 19.77
C ASP A 839 -17.04 -23.41 18.66
N LEU A 840 -17.78 -22.32 18.42
CA LEU A 840 -17.39 -21.25 17.47
C LEU A 840 -16.14 -20.50 17.96
N ILE A 841 -16.11 -20.11 19.25
CA ILE A 841 -14.96 -19.43 19.86
C ILE A 841 -13.71 -20.30 19.79
N ASN A 842 -13.81 -21.58 20.17
CA ASN A 842 -12.70 -22.52 20.15
C ASN A 842 -12.15 -22.77 18.74
N SER A 843 -13.01 -22.60 17.72
CA SER A 843 -12.64 -22.73 16.31
C SER A 843 -12.16 -21.41 15.68
N ASN A 844 -12.03 -20.34 16.48
CA ASN A 844 -11.70 -18.98 16.04
C ASN A 844 -12.68 -18.42 14.98
N ASN A 845 -13.93 -18.87 15.01
CA ASN A 845 -15.01 -18.38 14.14
C ASN A 845 -15.82 -17.31 14.88
N LEU A 846 -15.26 -16.11 14.95
CA LEU A 846 -15.74 -14.99 15.75
C LEU A 846 -16.63 -14.02 14.95
N SER A 847 -16.70 -14.13 13.62
CA SER A 847 -17.37 -13.13 12.76
C SER A 847 -18.81 -13.43 12.38
N LEU A 848 -19.33 -14.57 12.84
CA LEU A 848 -20.72 -14.93 12.62
C LEU A 848 -21.63 -14.16 13.58
N PRO A 849 -22.55 -13.31 13.10
CA PRO A 849 -23.51 -12.67 13.98
C PRO A 849 -24.40 -13.72 14.64
N ILE A 850 -24.60 -13.58 15.96
CA ILE A 850 -25.50 -14.42 16.75
C ILE A 850 -26.87 -13.75 16.87
N GLU A 851 -26.89 -12.47 17.23
CA GLU A 851 -28.12 -11.70 17.36
C GLU A 851 -28.00 -10.35 16.66
N THR A 852 -29.05 -9.97 15.94
CA THR A 852 -29.18 -8.65 15.32
C THR A 852 -30.53 -8.06 15.69
N VAL A 853 -30.55 -6.84 16.23
CA VAL A 853 -31.77 -6.18 16.71
C VAL A 853 -31.83 -4.76 16.20
N THR A 854 -32.97 -4.40 15.61
CA THR A 854 -33.25 -3.04 15.13
C THR A 854 -34.21 -2.35 16.08
N VAL A 855 -33.82 -1.17 16.53
CA VAL A 855 -34.59 -0.30 17.42
C VAL A 855 -34.85 1.02 16.73
N ASN A 856 -36.11 1.45 16.71
CA ASN A 856 -36.47 2.78 16.28
C ASN A 856 -36.64 3.67 17.50
N LYS A 857 -36.00 4.85 17.48
CA LYS A 857 -36.16 5.88 18.49
C LYS A 857 -36.88 7.08 17.91
N SER A 858 -38.02 7.44 18.48
CA SER A 858 -38.75 8.68 18.15
C SER A 858 -39.46 9.19 19.40
N ASN A 859 -39.48 10.50 19.61
CA ASN A 859 -40.10 11.14 20.79
C ASN A 859 -39.67 10.51 22.14
N ASN A 860 -38.36 10.25 22.31
CA ASN A 860 -37.77 9.56 23.48
C ASN A 860 -38.29 8.15 23.78
N ARG A 861 -39.02 7.51 22.85
CA ARG A 861 -39.40 6.09 22.96
C ARG A 861 -38.47 5.25 22.12
N GLU A 862 -37.89 4.21 22.72
CA GLU A 862 -37.04 3.24 22.05
C GLU A 862 -37.82 1.93 21.88
N LEU A 863 -38.16 1.62 20.64
CA LEU A 863 -39.02 0.50 20.29
C LEU A 863 -38.26 -0.49 19.41
N VAL A 864 -38.15 -1.73 19.88
CA VAL A 864 -37.63 -2.85 19.10
C VAL A 864 -38.62 -3.18 18.00
N THR A 865 -38.19 -3.10 16.73
CA THR A 865 -39.04 -3.30 15.55
C THR A 865 -38.76 -4.62 14.87
N SER A 866 -37.50 -5.06 14.84
CA SER A 866 -37.12 -6.38 14.35
C SER A 866 -35.97 -6.97 15.16
N GLY A 867 -35.93 -8.29 15.22
CA GLY A 867 -34.82 -9.05 15.79
C GLY A 867 -34.63 -10.33 15.00
N LYS A 868 -33.38 -10.74 14.82
CA LYS A 868 -33.01 -12.01 14.22
C LYS A 868 -31.93 -12.66 15.08
N TYR A 869 -32.21 -13.91 15.48
CA TYR A 869 -31.32 -14.73 16.28
C TYR A 869 -30.93 -15.99 15.50
N LEU A 870 -29.63 -16.29 15.48
CA LEU A 870 -29.04 -17.37 14.71
C LEU A 870 -28.41 -18.40 15.65
N GLU A 871 -28.83 -19.65 15.52
CA GLU A 871 -28.17 -20.79 16.18
C GLU A 871 -27.46 -21.65 15.13
N TYR A 872 -26.28 -22.14 15.51
CA TYR A 872 -25.44 -22.98 14.67
C TYR A 872 -25.31 -24.39 15.27
N TYR A 873 -24.92 -25.37 14.45
CA TYR A 873 -24.64 -26.71 14.93
C TYR A 873 -23.41 -26.74 15.85
N ARG A 874 -23.40 -27.70 16.79
CA ARG A 874 -22.32 -27.95 17.76
C ARG A 874 -21.10 -28.62 17.12
N ASN A 875 -20.44 -27.89 16.25
CA ASN A 875 -19.23 -28.35 15.56
C ASN A 875 -18.22 -27.22 15.30
N GLY A 876 -18.55 -25.97 15.69
CA GLY A 876 -17.66 -24.81 15.51
C GLY A 876 -17.52 -24.32 14.07
N LYS A 877 -18.14 -24.99 13.09
CA LYS A 877 -17.99 -24.69 11.65
C LYS A 877 -18.87 -23.56 11.13
N GLY A 878 -19.74 -23.01 11.97
CA GLY A 878 -20.66 -21.97 11.54
C GLY A 878 -21.82 -22.45 10.65
N ILE A 879 -22.16 -23.74 10.72
CA ILE A 879 -23.28 -24.31 9.96
C ILE A 879 -24.59 -23.93 10.64
N LEU A 880 -25.43 -23.17 9.93
CA LEU A 880 -26.68 -22.64 10.44
C LEU A 880 -27.66 -23.77 10.77
N LYS A 881 -28.30 -23.72 11.94
CA LYS A 881 -29.28 -24.70 12.40
C LYS A 881 -30.67 -24.08 12.47
N ASN A 882 -30.80 -22.98 13.20
CA ASN A 882 -32.07 -22.30 13.40
C ASN A 882 -31.95 -20.81 13.13
N VAL A 883 -32.96 -20.27 12.46
CA VAL A 883 -33.18 -18.84 12.31
C VAL A 883 -34.46 -18.50 13.04
N PHE A 884 -34.35 -17.66 14.05
CA PHE A 884 -35.49 -17.10 14.76
C PHE A 884 -35.69 -15.66 14.32
N HIS A 885 -36.95 -15.29 14.10
CA HIS A 885 -37.35 -13.90 13.94
C HIS A 885 -38.19 -13.48 15.13
N LEU A 886 -38.05 -12.21 15.51
CA LEU A 886 -38.89 -11.62 16.52
C LEU A 886 -40.34 -11.58 15.99
N SER A 887 -41.25 -12.26 16.68
CA SER A 887 -42.67 -12.26 16.34
C SER A 887 -43.42 -11.39 17.33
N GLN A 888 -43.95 -10.25 16.85
CA GLN A 888 -44.67 -9.29 17.66
C GLN A 888 -45.76 -8.61 16.81
N GLU A 889 -46.94 -8.39 17.39
CA GLU A 889 -48.03 -7.64 16.74
C GLU A 889 -47.81 -6.13 16.77
N SER A 890 -46.96 -5.65 17.68
CA SER A 890 -46.60 -4.25 17.82
C SER A 890 -45.16 -4.10 18.32
N PRO A 891 -44.47 -3.00 17.99
CA PRO A 891 -43.13 -2.74 18.50
C PRO A 891 -43.10 -2.71 20.03
N THR A 892 -42.03 -3.21 20.62
CA THR A 892 -41.93 -3.37 22.07
C THR A 892 -40.86 -2.47 22.66
N ASN A 893 -41.04 -2.00 23.90
CA ASN A 893 -40.07 -1.14 24.57
C ASN A 893 -38.73 -1.87 24.78
N LEU A 894 -37.62 -1.20 24.45
CA LEU A 894 -36.27 -1.74 24.61
C LEU A 894 -35.97 -2.20 26.04
N THR A 895 -36.48 -1.50 27.06
CA THR A 895 -36.29 -1.88 28.47
C THR A 895 -36.91 -3.22 28.83
N SER A 896 -37.89 -3.68 28.05
CA SER A 896 -38.53 -4.99 28.21
C SER A 896 -37.97 -6.06 27.28
N PHE A 897 -37.00 -5.74 26.43
CA PHE A 897 -36.34 -6.69 25.53
C PHE A 897 -35.10 -7.33 26.19
N LYS A 898 -34.88 -8.62 25.95
CA LYS A 898 -33.71 -9.36 26.45
C LYS A 898 -32.84 -9.86 25.29
N PHE A 899 -31.64 -9.29 25.16
CA PHE A 899 -30.59 -9.87 24.33
C PHE A 899 -30.10 -11.20 24.93
N GLY A 900 -29.70 -12.14 24.07
CA GLY A 900 -29.35 -13.50 24.46
C GLY A 900 -28.25 -13.63 25.50
N ASN A 901 -27.31 -12.67 25.51
CA ASN A 901 -26.15 -12.63 26.41
C ASN A 901 -26.28 -11.63 27.57
N LEU A 902 -27.36 -10.84 27.64
CA LEU A 902 -27.50 -9.74 28.61
C LEU A 902 -28.73 -9.90 29.51
N THR A 903 -28.72 -9.18 30.64
CA THR A 903 -29.93 -8.93 31.43
C THR A 903 -30.94 -8.11 30.62
N GLN A 904 -32.24 -8.35 30.85
CA GLN A 904 -33.32 -7.63 30.19
C GLN A 904 -33.15 -6.11 30.33
N GLY A 905 -33.34 -5.38 29.23
CA GLY A 905 -33.23 -3.93 29.16
C GLY A 905 -31.82 -3.37 28.96
N LEU A 906 -30.77 -4.21 29.03
CA LEU A 906 -29.40 -3.81 28.68
C LEU A 906 -29.14 -3.99 27.18
N THR A 907 -28.19 -3.23 26.63
CA THR A 907 -27.83 -3.29 25.19
C THR A 907 -26.33 -3.51 24.98
N PRO A 908 -25.91 -4.19 23.90
CA PRO A 908 -24.50 -4.30 23.54
C PRO A 908 -23.85 -2.96 23.14
N PRO A 909 -22.53 -2.76 23.38
CA PRO A 909 -21.68 -3.56 24.27
C PRO A 909 -22.02 -3.29 25.75
N SER A 910 -22.05 -4.32 26.58
CA SER A 910 -22.23 -4.21 28.03
C SER A 910 -21.37 -5.24 28.75
N ALA A 911 -20.75 -4.87 29.86
CA ALA A 911 -19.87 -5.75 30.64
C ALA A 911 -20.64 -6.70 31.58
N GLN A 912 -21.95 -6.53 31.73
CA GLN A 912 -22.79 -7.28 32.67
C GLN A 912 -23.38 -8.52 31.98
N ASN A 913 -22.55 -9.54 31.76
CA ASN A 913 -22.97 -10.83 31.20
C ASN A 913 -23.47 -11.73 32.33
N GLN A 914 -24.79 -11.99 32.36
CA GLN A 914 -25.38 -12.95 33.29
C GLN A 914 -26.44 -13.80 32.59
N GLN A 915 -26.27 -15.13 32.71
CA GLN A 915 -27.18 -16.20 32.31
C GLN A 915 -27.78 -16.10 30.90
N TYR A 916 -27.37 -17.04 30.04
CA TYR A 916 -27.89 -17.19 28.69
C TYR A 916 -29.42 -17.32 28.64
N GLY A 917 -30.06 -16.58 27.74
CA GLY A 917 -31.47 -16.73 27.42
C GLY A 917 -31.94 -15.67 26.42
N ILE A 918 -32.57 -16.08 25.32
CA ILE A 918 -33.10 -15.15 24.31
C ILE A 918 -34.48 -14.62 24.71
N ASP A 919 -34.89 -13.50 24.13
CA ASP A 919 -36.22 -12.93 24.36
C ASP A 919 -37.35 -13.94 24.03
N SER A 920 -38.35 -14.01 24.90
CA SER A 920 -39.46 -14.95 24.79
C SER A 920 -40.37 -14.71 23.58
N ARG A 921 -40.20 -13.62 22.82
CA ARG A 921 -40.94 -13.32 21.58
C ARG A 921 -40.26 -13.85 20.31
N TYR A 922 -39.03 -14.35 20.40
CA TYR A 922 -38.44 -15.03 19.26
C TYR A 922 -39.23 -16.29 18.91
N ARG A 923 -39.53 -16.46 17.62
CA ARG A 923 -40.19 -17.66 17.08
C ARG A 923 -39.31 -18.22 15.98
N LEU A 924 -39.24 -19.55 15.93
CA LEU A 924 -38.55 -20.24 14.85
C LEU A 924 -39.16 -19.80 13.52
N PHE A 925 -38.34 -19.28 12.62
CA PHE A 925 -38.75 -18.87 11.28
C PHE A 925 -38.29 -19.90 10.25
N LYS A 926 -37.06 -20.38 10.37
CA LYS A 926 -36.46 -21.35 9.47
C LYS A 926 -35.58 -22.31 10.25
N ASN A 927 -35.69 -23.58 9.93
CA ASN A 927 -34.85 -24.63 10.48
C ASN A 927 -34.18 -25.41 9.34
N TYR A 928 -32.86 -25.53 9.44
CA TYR A 928 -32.05 -26.37 8.58
C TYR A 928 -31.92 -27.71 9.29
N LEU A 929 -32.57 -28.74 8.75
CA LEU A 929 -32.72 -30.05 9.41
C LEU A 929 -31.49 -30.92 9.15
N SER A 930 -30.97 -30.87 7.93
CA SER A 930 -29.80 -31.64 7.53
C SER A 930 -29.01 -30.96 6.43
N TYR A 931 -27.76 -31.39 6.34
CA TYR A 931 -26.78 -30.98 5.34
C TYR A 931 -26.22 -32.21 4.66
N ASP A 932 -25.64 -32.05 3.48
CA ASP A 932 -24.82 -33.09 2.87
C ASP A 932 -23.37 -33.07 3.37
N ASP A 933 -22.55 -33.98 2.86
CA ASP A 933 -21.14 -34.12 3.26
C ASP A 933 -20.29 -32.93 2.80
N PHE A 934 -20.81 -32.12 1.87
CA PHE A 934 -20.21 -30.86 1.39
C PHE A 934 -20.77 -29.63 2.14
N LEU A 935 -21.60 -29.85 3.16
CA LEU A 935 -22.24 -28.82 3.99
C LEU A 935 -23.18 -27.90 3.23
N ASN A 936 -23.75 -28.42 2.15
CA ASN A 936 -24.88 -27.78 1.51
C ASN A 936 -26.19 -28.13 2.23
N PRO A 937 -27.12 -27.18 2.36
CA PRO A 937 -28.44 -27.46 2.91
C PRO A 937 -29.11 -28.57 2.10
N ARG A 938 -29.51 -29.65 2.77
CA ARG A 938 -30.20 -30.78 2.15
C ARG A 938 -31.70 -30.72 2.41
N GLU A 939 -32.09 -30.42 3.64
CA GLU A 939 -33.49 -30.33 4.04
C GLU A 939 -33.70 -29.08 4.90
N VAL A 940 -34.61 -28.23 4.42
CA VAL A 940 -34.90 -26.94 5.05
C VAL A 940 -36.39 -26.82 5.26
N LYS A 941 -36.80 -26.48 6.49
CA LYS A 941 -38.20 -26.28 6.86
C LYS A 941 -38.42 -24.82 7.23
N VAL A 942 -39.30 -24.15 6.49
CA VAL A 942 -39.83 -22.85 6.89
C VAL A 942 -40.96 -23.09 7.89
N ASN A 943 -40.97 -22.38 9.02
CA ASN A 943 -42.00 -22.58 10.03
C ASN A 943 -43.39 -22.29 9.46
N ALA A 944 -44.37 -23.17 9.74
CA ALA A 944 -45.71 -23.18 9.14
C ALA A 944 -45.75 -23.23 7.59
N GLY A 945 -44.62 -23.47 6.92
CA GLY A 945 -44.48 -23.52 5.46
C GLY A 945 -44.01 -24.88 4.93
N ALA A 946 -43.72 -24.93 3.63
CA ALA A 946 -43.26 -26.13 2.94
C ALA A 946 -41.86 -26.57 3.41
N THR A 947 -41.66 -27.88 3.56
CA THR A 947 -40.32 -28.47 3.58
C THR A 947 -39.74 -28.41 2.16
N THR A 948 -38.50 -27.93 2.04
CA THR A 948 -37.76 -27.85 0.78
C THR A 948 -36.52 -28.74 0.87
N ILE A 949 -36.36 -29.63 -0.09
CA ILE A 949 -35.20 -30.48 -0.27
C ILE A 949 -34.35 -29.92 -1.40
N TYR A 950 -33.03 -29.92 -1.20
CA TYR A 950 -32.07 -29.69 -2.27
C TYR A 950 -31.26 -30.96 -2.49
N LEU A 951 -31.19 -31.39 -3.73
CA LEU A 951 -30.22 -32.39 -4.16
C LEU A 951 -29.09 -31.65 -4.85
N TRP A 952 -27.87 -31.98 -4.46
CA TRP A 952 -26.64 -31.39 -4.99
C TRP A 952 -25.95 -32.38 -5.91
N GLY A 953 -25.17 -31.86 -6.85
CA GLY A 953 -24.36 -32.65 -7.76
C GLY A 953 -23.07 -31.95 -8.12
N TYR A 954 -22.29 -32.54 -9.02
CA TYR A 954 -20.99 -32.01 -9.47
C TYR A 954 -20.00 -31.82 -8.31
N GLY A 955 -19.88 -32.82 -7.42
CA GLY A 955 -19.05 -32.72 -6.22
C GLY A 955 -19.60 -31.72 -5.19
N GLY A 956 -20.93 -31.59 -5.10
CA GLY A 956 -21.60 -30.67 -4.17
C GLY A 956 -21.55 -29.20 -4.58
N GLN A 957 -21.13 -28.85 -5.79
CA GLN A 957 -20.98 -27.45 -6.21
C GLN A 957 -22.30 -26.77 -6.60
N TYR A 958 -23.24 -27.53 -7.18
CA TYR A 958 -24.46 -26.97 -7.75
C TYR A 958 -25.70 -27.75 -7.32
N PRO A 959 -26.82 -27.06 -7.04
CA PRO A 959 -28.09 -27.72 -6.77
C PRO A 959 -28.65 -28.28 -8.08
N VAL A 960 -28.77 -29.60 -8.17
CA VAL A 960 -29.35 -30.29 -9.34
C VAL A 960 -30.85 -30.48 -9.21
N ALA A 961 -31.41 -30.38 -8.00
CA ALA A 961 -32.85 -30.32 -7.80
C ALA A 961 -33.25 -29.47 -6.60
N LYS A 962 -34.41 -28.80 -6.73
CA LYS A 962 -35.17 -28.16 -5.64
C LYS A 962 -36.54 -28.83 -5.59
N ILE A 963 -36.87 -29.44 -4.45
CA ILE A 963 -38.11 -30.21 -4.27
C ILE A 963 -38.88 -29.60 -3.10
N GLU A 964 -40.03 -29.00 -3.38
CA GLU A 964 -40.89 -28.38 -2.37
C GLU A 964 -42.07 -29.30 -2.03
N ASN A 965 -42.53 -29.26 -0.77
CA ASN A 965 -43.60 -30.11 -0.22
C ASN A 965 -43.26 -31.61 -0.10
N ALA A 966 -41.98 -31.94 0.12
CA ALA A 966 -41.53 -33.29 0.45
C ALA A 966 -40.48 -33.28 1.57
N THR A 967 -40.34 -34.40 2.27
CA THR A 967 -39.26 -34.66 3.24
C THR A 967 -38.11 -35.41 2.56
N TYR A 968 -36.91 -35.34 3.14
CA TYR A 968 -35.76 -36.06 2.57
C TYR A 968 -35.98 -37.59 2.58
N ALA A 969 -36.69 -38.10 3.58
CA ALA A 969 -37.07 -39.51 3.65
C ALA A 969 -37.99 -39.94 2.50
N GLU A 970 -39.00 -39.14 2.16
CA GLU A 970 -39.88 -39.39 1.00
C GLU A 970 -39.08 -39.38 -0.31
N VAL A 971 -38.12 -38.45 -0.46
CA VAL A 971 -37.22 -38.39 -1.63
C VAL A 971 -36.36 -39.65 -1.74
N LEU A 972 -35.74 -40.11 -0.64
CA LEU A 972 -34.95 -41.35 -0.65
C LEU A 972 -35.78 -42.58 -1.00
N LEU A 973 -37.00 -42.69 -0.46
CA LEU A 973 -37.92 -43.77 -0.82
C LEU A 973 -38.31 -43.72 -2.29
N ALA A 974 -38.61 -42.53 -2.83
CA ALA A 974 -38.92 -42.34 -4.24
C ALA A 974 -37.74 -42.70 -5.16
N LEU A 975 -36.50 -42.56 -4.69
CA LEU A 975 -35.29 -42.99 -5.39
C LEU A 975 -35.00 -44.50 -5.30
N GLY A 976 -35.79 -45.26 -4.53
CA GLY A 976 -35.67 -46.72 -4.39
C GLY A 976 -35.29 -47.19 -2.98
N GLY A 977 -35.08 -46.28 -2.03
CA GLY A 977 -34.74 -46.58 -0.64
C GLY A 977 -33.32 -47.16 -0.44
N GLY A 978 -32.88 -47.17 0.82
CA GLY A 978 -31.64 -47.83 1.26
C GLY A 978 -30.41 -47.53 0.40
N THR A 979 -29.66 -48.58 0.05
CA THR A 979 -28.43 -48.49 -0.76
C THR A 979 -28.69 -47.98 -2.18
N ILE A 980 -29.86 -48.27 -2.78
CA ILE A 980 -30.18 -47.86 -4.16
C ILE A 980 -30.27 -46.33 -4.25
N ALA A 981 -31.00 -45.71 -3.32
CA ALA A 981 -31.11 -44.26 -3.24
C ALA A 981 -29.74 -43.62 -2.99
N ASN A 982 -28.96 -44.15 -2.06
CA ASN A 982 -27.61 -43.65 -1.78
C ASN A 982 -26.68 -43.74 -2.99
N ASN A 983 -26.73 -44.83 -3.77
CA ASN A 983 -25.94 -44.95 -4.99
C ASN A 983 -26.33 -43.90 -6.04
N LYS A 984 -27.64 -43.59 -6.18
CA LYS A 984 -28.10 -42.51 -7.06
C LYS A 984 -27.63 -41.14 -6.58
N ILE A 985 -27.74 -40.84 -5.28
CA ILE A 985 -27.24 -39.58 -4.70
C ILE A 985 -25.72 -39.46 -4.89
N ASN A 986 -24.96 -40.53 -4.66
CA ASN A 986 -23.52 -40.54 -4.89
C ASN A 986 -23.17 -40.34 -6.37
N ALA A 987 -23.97 -40.89 -7.29
CA ALA A 987 -23.80 -40.66 -8.72
C ALA A 987 -24.03 -39.18 -9.10
N LEU A 988 -25.01 -38.49 -8.50
CA LEU A 988 -25.19 -37.04 -8.66
C LEU A 988 -23.96 -36.27 -8.19
N ASN A 989 -23.37 -36.70 -7.07
CA ASN A 989 -22.21 -36.05 -6.46
C ASN A 989 -20.88 -36.33 -7.17
N SER A 990 -20.84 -37.11 -8.25
CA SER A 990 -19.64 -37.17 -9.08
C SER A 990 -19.31 -35.76 -9.61
N PRO A 991 -18.07 -35.26 -9.47
CA PRO A 991 -17.64 -33.99 -10.07
C PRO A 991 -17.89 -33.89 -11.58
N THR A 992 -17.92 -35.05 -12.24
CA THR A 992 -18.05 -35.21 -13.69
C THR A 992 -19.38 -35.90 -14.07
N VAL A 993 -20.40 -35.80 -13.21
CA VAL A 993 -21.72 -36.36 -13.49
C VAL A 993 -22.28 -35.87 -14.83
N SER A 994 -22.84 -36.78 -15.63
CA SER A 994 -23.45 -36.42 -16.91
C SER A 994 -24.88 -35.90 -16.74
N ASP A 995 -25.28 -34.98 -17.61
CA ASP A 995 -26.66 -34.47 -17.67
C ASP A 995 -27.68 -35.61 -17.84
N ALA A 996 -27.32 -36.68 -18.57
CA ALA A 996 -28.17 -37.87 -18.74
C ALA A 996 -28.40 -38.63 -17.43
N THR A 997 -27.35 -38.75 -16.59
CA THR A 997 -27.44 -39.37 -15.27
C THR A 997 -28.35 -38.55 -14.36
N ILE A 998 -28.16 -37.22 -14.32
CA ILE A 998 -28.99 -36.30 -13.54
C ILE A 998 -30.46 -36.43 -13.98
N LYS A 999 -30.71 -36.32 -15.28
CA LYS A 999 -32.06 -36.41 -15.85
C LYS A 999 -32.74 -37.73 -15.48
N THR A 1000 -32.06 -38.86 -15.67
CA THR A 1000 -32.61 -40.20 -15.34
C THR A 1000 -33.02 -40.31 -13.87
N ILE A 1001 -32.20 -39.79 -12.96
CA ILE A 1001 -32.49 -39.82 -11.51
C ILE A 1001 -33.68 -38.91 -11.19
N LEU A 1002 -33.73 -37.70 -11.73
CA LEU A 1002 -34.77 -36.72 -11.44
C LEU A 1002 -36.12 -37.06 -12.11
N ASP A 1003 -36.10 -37.68 -13.29
CA ASP A 1003 -37.30 -38.24 -13.93
C ASP A 1003 -37.91 -39.36 -13.07
N SER A 1004 -37.08 -40.15 -12.39
CA SER A 1004 -37.58 -41.17 -11.46
C SER A 1004 -38.31 -40.58 -10.24
N LEU A 1005 -37.98 -39.34 -9.85
CA LEU A 1005 -38.71 -38.60 -8.81
C LEU A 1005 -40.01 -38.01 -9.34
N ARG A 1006 -39.97 -37.35 -10.51
CA ARG A 1006 -41.15 -36.72 -11.13
C ARG A 1006 -42.26 -37.72 -11.44
N ASN A 1007 -41.87 -38.91 -11.92
CA ASN A 1007 -42.81 -39.97 -12.29
C ASN A 1007 -43.23 -40.85 -11.09
N ASN A 1008 -42.73 -40.59 -9.88
CA ASN A 1008 -43.09 -41.39 -8.70
C ASN A 1008 -44.46 -41.00 -8.15
N VAL A 1009 -45.36 -41.98 -8.02
CA VAL A 1009 -46.72 -41.78 -7.49
C VAL A 1009 -46.73 -41.14 -6.09
N ASN A 1010 -45.70 -41.38 -5.26
CA ASN A 1010 -45.61 -40.84 -3.91
C ASN A 1010 -45.11 -39.38 -3.87
N MET A 1011 -44.67 -38.83 -5.01
CA MET A 1011 -44.13 -37.47 -5.13
C MET A 1011 -45.08 -36.50 -5.84
N GLN A 1012 -46.33 -36.88 -6.12
CA GLN A 1012 -47.30 -36.05 -6.86
C GLN A 1012 -47.62 -34.70 -6.21
N LYS A 1013 -47.53 -34.61 -4.87
CA LYS A 1013 -47.71 -33.35 -4.12
C LYS A 1013 -46.48 -32.44 -4.17
N ALA A 1014 -45.34 -32.95 -4.61
CA ALA A 1014 -44.06 -32.25 -4.56
C ALA A 1014 -43.84 -31.42 -5.84
N GLN A 1015 -43.36 -30.19 -5.69
CA GLN A 1015 -42.95 -29.35 -6.81
C GLN A 1015 -41.46 -29.55 -7.05
N ILE A 1016 -41.11 -30.18 -8.17
CA ILE A 1016 -39.73 -30.55 -8.48
C ILE A 1016 -39.22 -29.61 -9.57
N SER A 1017 -38.18 -28.84 -9.27
CA SER A 1017 -37.37 -28.13 -10.26
C SER A 1017 -36.02 -28.83 -10.38
N SER A 1018 -35.49 -28.96 -11.58
CA SER A 1018 -34.22 -29.64 -11.85
C SER A 1018 -33.30 -28.77 -12.70
N TYR A 1019 -32.00 -28.93 -12.50
CA TYR A 1019 -30.99 -28.09 -13.13
C TYR A 1019 -29.79 -28.93 -13.55
N THR A 1020 -29.20 -28.62 -14.70
CA THR A 1020 -27.89 -29.14 -15.10
C THR A 1020 -26.92 -27.98 -15.33
N TYR A 1021 -25.62 -28.26 -15.19
CA TYR A 1021 -24.58 -27.24 -15.25
C TYR A 1021 -23.37 -27.75 -16.03
N ARG A 1022 -22.66 -26.79 -16.62
CA ARG A 1022 -21.27 -26.96 -17.01
C ARG A 1022 -20.42 -26.25 -15.94
N PRO A 1023 -19.68 -26.99 -15.09
CA PRO A 1023 -18.89 -26.40 -14.00
C PRO A 1023 -18.00 -25.23 -14.46
N LEU A 1024 -17.95 -24.15 -13.67
CA LEU A 1024 -17.25 -22.88 -13.94
C LEU A 1024 -17.76 -22.06 -15.15
N VAL A 1025 -18.72 -22.57 -15.91
CA VAL A 1025 -19.36 -21.87 -17.02
C VAL A 1025 -20.75 -21.36 -16.61
N GLY A 1026 -21.60 -22.26 -16.15
CA GLY A 1026 -22.93 -21.94 -15.64
C GLY A 1026 -23.96 -23.03 -15.91
N MET A 1027 -25.23 -22.71 -15.66
CA MET A 1027 -26.36 -23.62 -15.84
C MET A 1027 -26.55 -23.92 -17.33
N THR A 1028 -26.73 -25.19 -17.70
CA THR A 1028 -26.98 -25.62 -19.10
C THR A 1028 -28.46 -25.91 -19.36
N SER A 1029 -29.23 -26.29 -18.33
CA SER A 1029 -30.68 -26.41 -18.43
C SER A 1029 -31.39 -26.19 -17.09
N MET A 1030 -32.63 -25.74 -17.16
CA MET A 1030 -33.56 -25.66 -16.02
C MET A 1030 -34.90 -26.25 -16.43
N THR A 1031 -35.39 -27.25 -15.70
CA THR A 1031 -36.76 -27.75 -15.85
C THR A 1031 -37.61 -27.33 -14.65
N ASP A 1032 -38.69 -26.60 -14.91
CA ASP A 1032 -39.59 -26.10 -13.89
C ASP A 1032 -40.51 -27.21 -13.28
N PRO A 1033 -41.36 -26.89 -12.28
CA PRO A 1033 -42.32 -27.86 -11.73
C PRO A 1033 -43.37 -28.38 -12.72
N ARG A 1034 -43.62 -27.67 -13.83
CA ARG A 1034 -44.56 -28.09 -14.88
C ARG A 1034 -43.91 -29.05 -15.87
N GLY A 1035 -42.59 -29.24 -15.80
CA GLY A 1035 -41.84 -30.10 -16.72
C GLY A 1035 -41.37 -29.39 -17.99
N ILE A 1036 -41.45 -28.06 -18.04
CA ILE A 1036 -40.96 -27.25 -19.16
C ILE A 1036 -39.49 -26.96 -18.93
N THR A 1037 -38.65 -27.25 -19.94
CA THR A 1037 -37.20 -27.04 -19.88
C THR A 1037 -36.79 -25.80 -20.66
N GLU A 1038 -35.96 -24.97 -20.04
CA GLU A 1038 -35.19 -23.91 -20.68
C GLU A 1038 -33.73 -24.37 -20.84
N TYR A 1039 -33.09 -24.03 -21.96
CA TYR A 1039 -31.69 -24.35 -22.23
C TYR A 1039 -30.84 -23.08 -22.28
N TYR A 1040 -29.58 -23.22 -21.90
CA TYR A 1040 -28.65 -22.11 -21.73
C TYR A 1040 -27.38 -22.43 -22.52
N GLU A 1041 -27.15 -21.71 -23.61
CA GLU A 1041 -25.97 -21.87 -24.46
C GLU A 1041 -24.89 -20.86 -24.12
N TYR A 1042 -23.64 -21.27 -24.28
CA TYR A 1042 -22.47 -20.45 -24.00
C TYR A 1042 -21.57 -20.34 -25.23
N ASP A 1043 -20.92 -19.19 -25.41
CA ASP A 1043 -19.92 -18.99 -26.45
C ASP A 1043 -18.60 -19.72 -26.15
N GLY A 1044 -17.66 -19.72 -27.11
CA GLY A 1044 -16.33 -20.33 -26.97
C GLY A 1044 -15.46 -19.73 -25.85
N PHE A 1045 -15.89 -18.62 -25.24
CA PHE A 1045 -15.25 -17.95 -24.10
C PHE A 1045 -15.96 -18.21 -22.77
N GLN A 1046 -16.96 -19.10 -22.77
CA GLN A 1046 -17.75 -19.52 -21.60
C GLN A 1046 -18.68 -18.42 -21.05
N ARG A 1047 -19.20 -17.55 -21.91
CA ARG A 1047 -20.19 -16.54 -21.54
C ARG A 1047 -21.57 -16.92 -22.10
N LEU A 1048 -22.65 -16.66 -21.35
CA LEU A 1048 -24.02 -17.01 -21.74
C LEU A 1048 -24.42 -16.31 -23.04
N LYS A 1049 -24.62 -17.06 -24.10
CA LYS A 1049 -24.93 -16.57 -25.44
C LYS A 1049 -26.43 -16.51 -25.69
N ASP A 1050 -27.12 -17.61 -25.44
CA ASP A 1050 -28.55 -17.75 -25.72
C ASP A 1050 -29.27 -18.45 -24.55
N VAL A 1051 -30.51 -18.04 -24.31
CA VAL A 1051 -31.48 -18.77 -23.49
C VAL A 1051 -32.59 -19.23 -24.42
N LEU A 1052 -32.83 -20.54 -24.47
CA LEU A 1052 -33.75 -21.18 -25.39
C LEU A 1052 -34.95 -21.76 -24.61
N ASP A 1053 -36.10 -21.84 -25.26
CA ASP A 1053 -37.25 -22.59 -24.75
C ASP A 1053 -37.12 -24.10 -25.03
N PHE A 1054 -38.17 -24.86 -24.71
CA PHE A 1054 -38.22 -26.31 -24.89
C PHE A 1054 -38.31 -26.76 -26.37
N GLU A 1055 -38.52 -25.82 -27.30
CA GLU A 1055 -38.55 -26.05 -28.75
C GLU A 1055 -37.29 -25.48 -29.44
N ASP A 1056 -36.25 -25.16 -28.67
CA ASP A 1056 -34.99 -24.54 -29.11
C ASP A 1056 -35.15 -23.12 -29.72
N ASN A 1057 -36.28 -22.45 -29.47
CA ASN A 1057 -36.44 -21.06 -29.90
C ASN A 1057 -35.71 -20.12 -28.93
N VAL A 1058 -35.04 -19.10 -29.48
CA VAL A 1058 -34.32 -18.10 -28.68
C VAL A 1058 -35.32 -17.22 -27.90
N LEU A 1059 -35.34 -17.38 -26.58
CA LEU A 1059 -36.07 -16.50 -25.66
C LEU A 1059 -35.28 -15.21 -25.38
N LYS A 1060 -33.96 -15.34 -25.23
CA LYS A 1060 -33.03 -14.22 -25.01
C LYS A 1060 -31.70 -14.49 -25.70
N ASN A 1061 -31.16 -13.47 -26.36
CA ASN A 1061 -29.80 -13.48 -26.90
C ASN A 1061 -28.98 -12.41 -26.17
N TYR A 1062 -27.74 -12.75 -25.84
CA TYR A 1062 -26.79 -11.87 -25.17
C TYR A 1062 -25.63 -11.54 -26.10
N ARG A 1063 -25.30 -10.25 -26.16
CA ARG A 1063 -24.09 -9.76 -26.80
C ARG A 1063 -23.24 -9.06 -25.75
N TYR A 1064 -22.02 -9.53 -25.60
CA TYR A 1064 -21.09 -9.02 -24.61
C TYR A 1064 -20.27 -7.88 -25.18
N HIS A 1065 -20.34 -6.75 -24.48
CA HIS A 1065 -19.45 -5.61 -24.62
C HIS A 1065 -18.79 -5.43 -23.25
N TYR A 1066 -17.45 -5.36 -23.14
CA TYR A 1066 -16.88 -4.97 -21.85
C TYR A 1066 -17.24 -3.51 -21.60
N ARG A 1067 -17.69 -3.24 -20.37
CA ARG A 1067 -17.91 -1.88 -19.92
C ARG A 1067 -16.55 -1.37 -19.40
N PRO A 1068 -16.03 -0.25 -19.95
CA PRO A 1068 -14.78 0.33 -19.47
C PRO A 1068 -14.88 0.88 -18.05
#